data_AF-C0EXL9-F1
#
_entry.id   AF-C0EXL9-F1
#
_cell.length_a   1.000
_cell.length_b   1.000
_cell.length_c   1.000
_cell.angle_alpha   90.00
_cell.angle_beta   90.00
_cell.angle_gamma   90.00
#
_symmetry.space_group_name_H-M   'P 1'
#
loop_
_entity.id
_entity.type
_entity.pdbx_description
1 polymer ?
#
loop_
_entity_poly.entity_id
_entity_poly.type
_entity_poly.pdbx_seq_one_letter_code
_entity_poly.pdbx_strand_id
1 'polypeptide(L)'
;MKIHIELKKKRYILYAAIIALLGVVGANISILHTNADKITKHIEYKSFLTQLIAVFRVSITNKEGNGIFYQLMAAGLFILFLIVFSYKYTVREVISAAILSILYGFCMWIGTVFSHRESWDYFLRNKYVMLLNAFYMLGNAIILFGILLLLCRVILRISETDNQTEHSLERVFLTCVLVLFVLWLPYYISMWPATIHGDFLMQVLQLFHYPTMLQHQLTSDGVNVFYSNDHPFLHTQLAGLFIKFGIKINNKALGYGMYTFLQMTAYIGGISAIITTLYKFGANHRILKAALGAYALFPVFPLYAIMVGGDSFFALFFLWFMVGILWIFKTQGDVLKNIKFDIFFAVIVFLMSASKNQGIYIALVTLVFCVICLKKYRIKILVTMFVPIFIFQFAYTGLLFKAARVSTVGKQEALSVCFQQTARYVKYHGDEVTGEEEAAIKKVLAYKKLAKKYQPALSDPVKGTYKSEVTSTDLKNYFKVWLQMGLKHPDEYFQAFFANTYGYYAPLFNSRGGLYLGLSTVRFYRSNRKWAQEMIPESFCDKVDFKEPKILSPIRERMKFLMGISYKIPIINWLYNPGVITWLILIAFFALWIKRKYFDMAAFLPVFLIVCVCLLSPRNDNLRYIYPACVLIPGMLANLQGDR
;
A
#
# COMPACT_ATOMS: atom_id res chain seq x y z
N MET A 1 -26.49 -29.20 6.49
CA MET A 1 -25.51 -29.38 5.39
C MET A 1 -24.75 -30.69 5.63
N LYS A 2 -25.03 -31.78 4.90
CA LYS A 2 -24.22 -33.00 4.93
C LYS A 2 -23.21 -32.91 3.78
N ILE A 3 -21.95 -32.59 4.08
CA ILE A 3 -20.87 -32.71 3.10
C ILE A 3 -20.52 -34.20 3.01
N HIS A 4 -21.10 -34.92 2.05
CA HIS A 4 -20.64 -36.28 1.77
C HIS A 4 -19.34 -36.17 0.96
N ILE A 5 -18.20 -36.29 1.64
CA ILE A 5 -16.88 -36.37 1.01
C ILE A 5 -16.68 -37.80 0.51
N GLU A 6 -17.10 -38.11 -0.72
CA GLU A 6 -16.70 -39.37 -1.38
C GLU A 6 -15.27 -39.24 -1.92
N LEU A 7 -14.30 -39.66 -1.11
CA LEU A 7 -12.91 -39.78 -1.55
C LEU A 7 -12.81 -40.94 -2.54
N LYS A 8 -12.55 -40.60 -3.81
CA LYS A 8 -12.53 -41.57 -4.91
C LYS A 8 -11.52 -42.72 -4.74
N LYS A 9 -10.46 -42.56 -3.93
CA LYS A 9 -9.43 -43.59 -3.65
C LYS A 9 -8.73 -43.33 -2.31
N LYS A 10 -8.40 -44.38 -1.54
CA LYS A 10 -7.59 -44.32 -0.29
C LYS A 10 -6.26 -43.55 -0.45
N ARG A 11 -5.69 -43.52 -1.66
CA ARG A 11 -4.43 -42.82 -1.97
C ARG A 11 -4.51 -41.29 -1.77
N TYR A 12 -5.67 -40.66 -1.95
CA TYR A 12 -5.82 -39.21 -1.76
C TYR A 12 -5.73 -38.78 -0.29
N ILE A 13 -6.13 -39.67 0.64
CA ILE A 13 -5.96 -39.43 2.08
C ILE A 13 -4.47 -39.37 2.41
N LEU A 14 -3.68 -40.32 1.90
CA LEU A 14 -2.23 -40.33 2.10
C LEU A 14 -1.57 -39.08 1.49
N TYR A 15 -1.97 -38.66 0.28
CA TYR A 15 -1.44 -37.45 -0.34
C TYR A 15 -1.79 -36.18 0.45
N ALA A 16 -3.02 -36.06 0.93
CA ALA A 16 -3.42 -34.92 1.75
C ALA A 16 -2.59 -34.85 3.05
N ALA A 17 -2.32 -36.01 3.67
CA ALA A 17 -1.50 -36.07 4.89
C ALA A 17 -0.05 -35.63 4.61
N ILE A 18 0.55 -36.10 3.53
CA ILE A 18 1.92 -35.72 3.12
C ILE A 18 1.99 -34.21 2.81
N ILE A 19 1.03 -33.69 2.05
CA ILE A 19 0.99 -32.26 1.69
C ILE A 19 0.79 -31.38 2.91
N ALA A 20 -0.11 -31.76 3.83
CA ALA A 20 -0.34 -31.03 5.06
C ALA A 20 0.93 -30.99 5.93
N LEU A 21 1.62 -32.12 6.06
CA LEU A 21 2.88 -32.20 6.80
C LEU A 21 3.95 -31.30 6.15
N LEU A 22 4.16 -31.39 4.84
CA LEU A 22 5.12 -30.56 4.11
C LEU A 22 4.78 -29.07 4.21
N GLY A 23 3.49 -28.72 4.09
CA GLY A 23 3.00 -27.35 4.21
C GLY A 23 3.28 -26.74 5.59
N VAL A 24 2.90 -27.45 6.66
CA VAL A 24 3.10 -26.96 8.03
C VAL A 24 4.57 -26.91 8.40
N VAL A 25 5.31 -27.98 8.14
CA VAL A 25 6.73 -28.07 8.48
C VAL A 25 7.52 -27.02 7.70
N GLY A 26 7.27 -26.92 6.39
CA GLY A 26 7.93 -25.94 5.52
C GLY A 26 7.65 -24.50 5.98
N ALA A 27 6.37 -24.12 6.12
CA ALA A 27 6.00 -22.74 6.48
C ALA A 27 6.49 -22.31 7.88
N ASN A 28 6.82 -23.26 8.76
CA ASN A 28 7.27 -22.96 10.12
C ASN A 28 8.75 -23.19 10.38
N ILE A 29 9.50 -23.67 9.39
CA ILE A 29 10.94 -23.93 9.53
C ILE A 29 11.67 -22.63 9.88
N SER A 30 12.52 -22.66 10.91
CA SER A 30 13.33 -21.49 11.27
C SER A 30 14.51 -21.36 10.32
N ILE A 31 14.49 -20.36 9.46
CA ILE A 31 15.63 -19.98 8.61
C ILE A 31 16.63 -19.04 9.34
N LEU A 32 16.28 -18.56 10.53
CA LEU A 32 17.04 -17.56 11.31
C LEU A 32 18.02 -18.17 12.32
N HIS A 33 17.65 -19.29 12.94
CA HIS A 33 18.43 -19.92 14.02
C HIS A 33 19.01 -21.26 13.56
N THR A 34 19.83 -21.17 12.52
CA THR A 34 20.53 -22.33 11.96
C THR A 34 21.93 -22.35 12.53
N ASN A 35 22.10 -23.00 13.69
CA ASN A 35 23.41 -23.31 14.28
C ASN A 35 24.08 -24.41 13.45
N ALA A 36 24.27 -24.13 12.16
CA ALA A 36 24.66 -25.07 11.12
C ALA A 36 25.96 -25.78 11.50
N ASP A 37 26.91 -25.06 12.10
CA ASP A 37 28.24 -25.56 12.48
C ASP A 37 28.21 -26.64 13.58
N LYS A 38 27.19 -26.65 14.44
CA LYS A 38 27.00 -27.73 15.44
C LYS A 38 26.40 -29.00 14.81
N ILE A 39 25.65 -28.85 13.72
CA ILE A 39 24.92 -29.95 13.09
C ILE A 39 25.78 -30.59 11.99
N THR A 40 26.47 -29.80 11.16
CA THR A 40 27.37 -30.31 10.10
C THR A 40 28.53 -31.14 10.65
N LYS A 41 29.10 -30.78 11.81
CA LYS A 41 30.15 -31.57 12.49
C LYS A 41 29.69 -32.97 12.96
N HIS A 42 28.39 -33.22 13.06
CA HIS A 42 27.82 -34.53 13.46
C HIS A 42 27.14 -35.27 12.29
N ILE A 43 27.23 -34.73 11.07
CA ILE A 43 26.44 -35.16 9.89
C ILE A 43 27.27 -35.91 8.83
N GLU A 44 28.60 -35.91 8.91
CA GLU A 44 29.50 -36.41 7.86
C GLU A 44 29.31 -37.89 7.47
N TYR A 45 28.58 -38.71 8.26
CA TYR A 45 28.39 -40.15 7.98
C TYR A 45 26.94 -40.65 8.12
N LYS A 46 25.95 -39.95 7.55
CA LYS A 46 24.54 -40.42 7.55
C LYS A 46 23.84 -40.25 6.20
N SER A 47 22.90 -41.15 5.88
CA SER A 47 22.10 -41.09 4.65
C SER A 47 21.32 -39.76 4.53
N PHE A 48 21.10 -39.28 3.31
CA PHE A 48 20.39 -38.02 3.01
C PHE A 48 19.07 -37.89 3.79
N LEU A 49 18.30 -38.97 3.90
CA LEU A 49 17.04 -39.02 4.65
C LEU A 49 17.25 -38.76 6.15
N THR A 50 18.29 -39.33 6.74
CA THR A 50 18.61 -39.16 8.17
C THR A 50 19.09 -37.74 8.45
N GLN A 51 19.84 -37.15 7.51
CA GLN A 51 20.23 -35.74 7.55
C GLN A 51 18.98 -34.85 7.49
N LEU A 52 18.07 -35.09 6.55
CA LEU A 52 16.81 -34.36 6.41
C LEU A 52 15.96 -34.40 7.69
N ILE A 53 15.83 -35.57 8.33
CA ILE A 53 15.06 -35.75 9.57
C ILE A 53 15.72 -34.99 10.74
N ALA A 54 17.04 -35.09 10.90
CA ALA A 54 17.76 -34.37 11.95
C ALA A 54 17.60 -32.84 11.79
N VAL A 55 17.63 -32.38 10.55
CA VAL A 55 17.44 -30.98 10.16
C VAL A 55 16.06 -30.45 10.52
N PHE A 56 14.99 -31.19 10.20
CA PHE A 56 13.64 -30.80 10.56
C PHE A 56 13.43 -30.79 12.08
N ARG A 57 13.99 -31.78 12.79
CA ARG A 57 13.88 -31.88 14.25
C ARG A 57 14.43 -30.62 14.94
N VAL A 58 15.64 -30.17 14.59
CA VAL A 58 16.27 -28.99 15.23
C VAL A 58 15.59 -27.68 14.81
N SER A 59 15.17 -27.57 13.55
CA SER A 59 14.58 -26.32 13.02
C SER A 59 13.16 -26.04 13.53
N ILE A 60 12.44 -27.08 13.97
CA ILE A 60 11.09 -26.98 14.55
C ILE A 60 11.12 -26.85 16.09
N THR A 61 12.06 -27.53 16.76
CA THR A 61 12.11 -27.60 18.25
C THR A 61 12.51 -26.29 18.92
N ASN A 62 13.18 -25.37 18.22
CA ASN A 62 13.55 -24.05 18.77
C ASN A 62 12.37 -23.05 18.91
N LYS A 63 11.12 -23.43 18.58
CA LYS A 63 9.91 -22.65 18.88
C LYS A 63 9.20 -23.26 20.08
N GLU A 64 9.67 -22.94 21.29
CA GLU A 64 9.04 -23.37 22.54
C GLU A 64 7.54 -23.00 22.58
N GLY A 65 6.68 -23.95 22.96
CA GLY A 65 5.29 -23.68 23.38
C GLY A 65 4.15 -23.86 22.35
N ASN A 66 4.40 -24.12 21.06
CA ASN A 66 3.35 -24.08 20.03
C ASN A 66 2.96 -25.43 19.39
N GLY A 67 3.24 -26.56 20.03
CA GLY A 67 2.96 -27.90 19.48
C GLY A 67 1.50 -28.09 19.04
N ILE A 68 0.56 -27.66 19.87
CA ILE A 68 -0.89 -27.73 19.57
C ILE A 68 -1.25 -26.87 18.35
N PHE A 69 -0.66 -25.67 18.21
CA PHE A 69 -0.90 -24.80 17.07
C PHE A 69 -0.48 -25.46 15.76
N TYR A 70 0.70 -26.11 15.72
CA TYR A 70 1.16 -26.82 14.52
C TYR A 70 0.29 -28.02 14.17
N GLN A 71 -0.19 -28.76 15.18
CA GLN A 71 -1.14 -29.86 14.98
C GLN A 71 -2.47 -29.39 14.41
N LEU A 72 -3.02 -28.28 14.94
CA LEU A 72 -4.24 -27.67 14.41
C LEU A 72 -4.06 -27.17 12.97
N MET A 73 -2.91 -26.55 12.67
CA MET A 73 -2.60 -26.09 11.31
C MET A 73 -2.47 -27.28 10.34
N ALA A 74 -1.88 -28.39 10.78
CA ALA A 74 -1.74 -29.61 9.98
C ALA A 74 -3.10 -30.27 9.73
N ALA A 75 -3.94 -30.36 10.77
CA ALA A 75 -5.31 -30.85 10.62
C ALA A 75 -6.12 -29.95 9.65
N GLY A 76 -5.97 -28.62 9.76
CA GLY A 76 -6.62 -27.67 8.85
C GLY A 76 -6.18 -27.84 7.39
N LEU A 77 -4.87 -27.92 7.13
CA LEU A 77 -4.35 -28.17 5.78
C LEU A 77 -4.74 -29.55 5.25
N PHE A 78 -4.77 -30.57 6.11
CA PHE A 78 -5.21 -31.90 5.75
C PHE A 78 -6.67 -31.87 5.28
N ILE A 79 -7.57 -31.27 6.07
CA ILE A 79 -8.98 -31.10 5.71
C ILE A 79 -9.12 -30.28 4.42
N LEU A 80 -8.37 -29.19 4.27
CA LEU A 80 -8.35 -28.37 3.07
C LEU A 80 -8.03 -29.21 1.82
N PHE A 81 -6.96 -30.01 1.85
CA PHE A 81 -6.57 -30.82 0.71
C PHE A 81 -7.49 -32.02 0.46
N LEU A 82 -8.13 -32.58 1.49
CA LEU A 82 -9.22 -33.55 1.28
C LEU A 82 -10.39 -32.92 0.52
N ILE A 83 -10.77 -31.69 0.88
CA ILE A 83 -11.81 -30.94 0.18
C ILE A 83 -11.37 -30.63 -1.26
N VAL A 84 -10.14 -30.15 -1.47
CA VAL A 84 -9.59 -29.89 -2.81
C VAL A 84 -9.64 -31.16 -3.67
N PHE A 85 -9.18 -32.31 -3.15
CA PHE A 85 -9.21 -33.56 -3.91
C PHE A 85 -10.61 -34.11 -4.19
N SER A 86 -11.64 -33.63 -3.48
CA SER A 86 -13.03 -33.97 -3.80
C SER A 86 -13.54 -33.25 -5.07
N TYR A 87 -12.87 -32.18 -5.51
CA TYR A 87 -13.24 -31.43 -6.71
C TYR A 87 -12.36 -31.77 -7.91
N LYS A 88 -12.94 -31.62 -9.11
CA LYS A 88 -12.17 -31.56 -10.36
C LYS A 88 -11.77 -30.11 -10.62
N TYR A 89 -10.58 -29.88 -11.18
CA TYR A 89 -10.09 -28.56 -11.57
C TYR A 89 -9.66 -28.52 -13.02
N THR A 90 -9.82 -27.36 -13.65
CA THR A 90 -9.28 -27.09 -14.98
C THR A 90 -7.79 -26.82 -14.91
N VAL A 91 -7.08 -27.06 -16.02
CA VAL A 91 -5.64 -26.77 -16.13
C VAL A 91 -5.35 -25.29 -15.80
N ARG A 92 -6.23 -24.39 -16.25
CA ARG A 92 -6.10 -22.95 -15.96
C ARG A 92 -6.14 -22.64 -14.47
N GLU A 93 -7.08 -23.22 -13.73
CA GLU A 93 -7.20 -23.02 -12.27
C GLU A 93 -5.94 -23.49 -11.56
N VAL A 94 -5.46 -24.69 -11.91
CA VAL A 94 -4.27 -25.29 -11.29
C VAL A 94 -3.01 -24.50 -11.61
N ILE A 95 -2.74 -24.18 -12.88
CA ILE A 95 -1.54 -23.43 -13.29
C ILE A 95 -1.55 -22.02 -12.69
N SER A 96 -2.68 -21.31 -12.77
CA SER A 96 -2.78 -19.94 -12.24
C SER A 96 -2.58 -19.93 -10.72
N ALA A 97 -3.15 -20.90 -10.00
CA ALA A 97 -2.97 -21.03 -8.57
C ALA A 97 -1.51 -21.38 -8.21
N ALA A 98 -0.86 -22.26 -8.98
CA ALA A 98 0.52 -22.65 -8.77
C ALA A 98 1.48 -21.46 -8.93
N ILE A 99 1.36 -20.70 -10.04
CA ILE A 99 2.19 -19.51 -10.29
C ILE A 99 2.06 -18.51 -9.15
N LEU A 100 0.83 -18.18 -8.77
CA LEU A 100 0.57 -17.19 -7.73
C LEU A 100 1.06 -17.65 -6.34
N SER A 101 0.99 -18.96 -6.08
CA SER A 101 1.46 -19.56 -4.82
C SER A 101 2.97 -19.64 -4.72
N ILE A 102 3.67 -19.93 -5.81
CA ILE A 102 5.14 -19.89 -5.86
C ILE A 102 5.62 -18.46 -5.61
N LEU A 103 4.98 -17.47 -6.24
CA LEU A 103 5.27 -16.06 -6.00
C LEU A 103 5.05 -15.70 -4.53
N TYR A 104 3.98 -16.20 -3.91
CA TYR A 104 3.72 -15.99 -2.48
C TYR A 104 4.81 -16.57 -1.59
N GLY A 105 5.24 -17.81 -1.85
CA GLY A 105 6.35 -18.43 -1.14
C GLY A 105 7.63 -17.59 -1.23
N PHE A 106 7.96 -17.07 -2.42
CA PHE A 106 9.09 -16.18 -2.62
C PHE A 106 8.95 -14.86 -1.86
N CYS A 107 7.78 -14.21 -1.91
CA CYS A 107 7.53 -12.97 -1.15
C CYS A 107 7.64 -13.17 0.36
N MET A 108 7.15 -14.30 0.89
CA MET A 108 7.30 -14.66 2.31
C MET A 108 8.78 -14.84 2.69
N TRP A 109 9.57 -15.48 1.82
CA TRP A 109 11.01 -15.63 2.02
C TRP A 109 11.73 -14.28 2.02
N ILE A 110 11.52 -13.45 0.99
CA ILE A 110 12.08 -12.08 0.91
C ILE A 110 11.71 -11.27 2.16
N GLY A 111 10.44 -11.31 2.57
CA GLY A 111 9.99 -10.62 3.78
C GLY A 111 10.70 -11.10 5.04
N THR A 112 10.95 -12.40 5.17
CA THR A 112 11.65 -12.97 6.33
C THR A 112 13.13 -12.59 6.33
N VAL A 113 13.78 -12.64 5.16
CA VAL A 113 15.19 -12.25 4.98
C VAL A 113 15.39 -10.79 5.37
N PHE A 114 14.66 -9.87 4.71
CA PHE A 114 14.91 -8.44 4.84
C PHE A 114 14.29 -7.78 6.09
N SER A 115 13.37 -8.46 6.78
CA SER A 115 12.89 -8.01 8.10
C SER A 115 13.86 -8.31 9.23
N HIS A 116 14.79 -9.27 9.07
CA HIS A 116 15.72 -9.69 10.12
C HIS A 116 17.19 -9.40 9.80
N ARG A 117 17.55 -9.30 8.51
CA ARG A 117 18.91 -9.01 8.04
C ARG A 117 18.86 -8.00 6.90
N GLU A 118 19.94 -7.25 6.71
CA GLU A 118 20.05 -6.29 5.59
C GLU A 118 20.43 -6.94 4.26
N SER A 119 20.74 -8.25 4.24
CA SER A 119 21.21 -9.00 3.07
C SER A 119 20.70 -10.45 3.06
N TRP A 120 20.53 -11.00 1.86
CA TRP A 120 20.22 -12.43 1.64
C TRP A 120 21.45 -13.35 1.74
N ASP A 121 22.67 -12.83 1.83
CA ASP A 121 23.91 -13.64 1.78
C ASP A 121 23.97 -14.62 2.94
N TYR A 122 23.54 -14.17 4.13
CA TYR A 122 23.39 -15.04 5.29
C TYR A 122 22.48 -16.25 4.99
N PHE A 123 21.43 -16.07 4.20
CA PHE A 123 20.48 -17.11 3.85
C PHE A 123 20.94 -17.97 2.67
N LEU A 124 21.97 -17.55 1.93
CA LEU A 124 22.54 -18.29 0.80
C LEU A 124 23.92 -18.90 1.11
N ARG A 125 24.45 -18.68 2.32
CA ARG A 125 25.81 -19.04 2.75
C ARG A 125 26.22 -20.51 2.55
N ASN A 126 25.27 -21.45 2.54
CA ASN A 126 25.56 -22.86 2.28
C ASN A 126 24.32 -23.63 1.77
N LYS A 127 24.58 -24.80 1.18
CA LYS A 127 23.54 -25.70 0.63
C LYS A 127 22.48 -26.09 1.66
N TYR A 128 22.85 -26.18 2.94
CA TYR A 128 21.93 -26.52 4.01
C TYR A 128 20.86 -25.44 4.22
N VAL A 129 21.26 -24.17 4.32
CA VAL A 129 20.32 -23.05 4.51
C VAL A 129 19.51 -22.81 3.25
N MET A 130 20.11 -22.98 2.07
CA MET A 130 19.38 -22.93 0.79
C MET A 130 18.26 -23.97 0.73
N LEU A 131 18.49 -25.18 1.23
CA LEU A 131 17.46 -26.22 1.32
C LEU A 131 16.32 -25.80 2.27
N LEU A 132 16.65 -25.21 3.42
CA LEU A 132 15.63 -24.70 4.36
C LEU A 132 14.81 -23.57 3.75
N ASN A 133 15.44 -22.65 3.00
CA ASN A 133 14.73 -21.60 2.27
C ASN A 133 13.76 -22.20 1.25
N ALA A 134 14.18 -23.24 0.51
CA ALA A 134 13.33 -23.93 -0.46
C ALA A 134 12.11 -24.57 0.22
N PHE A 135 12.29 -25.24 1.36
CA PHE A 135 11.17 -25.77 2.15
C PHE A 135 10.27 -24.67 2.71
N TYR A 136 10.83 -23.54 3.14
CA TYR A 136 10.08 -22.40 3.62
C TYR A 136 9.19 -21.79 2.53
N MET A 137 9.75 -21.56 1.34
CA MET A 137 9.00 -21.09 0.18
C MET A 137 7.93 -22.10 -0.24
N LEU A 138 8.29 -23.39 -0.32
CA LEU A 138 7.37 -24.45 -0.71
C LEU A 138 6.21 -24.60 0.28
N GLY A 139 6.49 -24.56 1.58
CA GLY A 139 5.45 -24.69 2.61
C GLY A 139 4.42 -23.57 2.53
N ASN A 140 4.87 -22.32 2.42
CA ASN A 140 3.99 -21.16 2.21
C ASN A 140 3.24 -21.24 0.87
N ALA A 141 3.88 -21.71 -0.20
CA ALA A 141 3.23 -21.92 -1.49
C ALA A 141 2.13 -22.99 -1.42
N ILE A 142 2.36 -24.13 -0.75
CA ILE A 142 1.36 -25.19 -0.57
C ILE A 142 0.10 -24.65 0.13
N ILE A 143 0.27 -23.83 1.17
CA ILE A 143 -0.83 -23.23 1.91
C ILE A 143 -1.68 -22.35 0.98
N LEU A 144 -1.07 -21.39 0.28
CA LEU A 144 -1.82 -20.51 -0.62
C LEU A 144 -2.43 -21.29 -1.79
N PHE A 145 -1.75 -22.30 -2.30
CA PHE A 145 -2.24 -23.12 -3.41
C PHE A 145 -3.56 -23.82 -3.04
N GLY A 146 -3.62 -24.45 -1.87
CA GLY A 146 -4.85 -25.05 -1.36
C GLY A 146 -5.97 -24.02 -1.19
N ILE A 147 -5.66 -22.84 -0.65
CA ILE A 147 -6.62 -21.74 -0.46
C ILE A 147 -7.18 -21.26 -1.81
N LEU A 148 -6.33 -21.02 -2.82
CA LEU A 148 -6.75 -20.56 -4.14
C LEU A 148 -7.61 -21.58 -4.87
N LEU A 149 -7.27 -22.88 -4.78
CA LEU A 149 -8.10 -23.94 -5.35
C LEU A 149 -9.45 -24.08 -4.62
N LEU A 150 -9.49 -23.91 -3.31
CA LEU A 150 -10.76 -23.86 -2.58
C LEU A 150 -11.58 -22.64 -3.00
N LEU A 151 -10.93 -21.47 -3.12
CA LEU A 151 -11.54 -20.22 -3.56
C LEU A 151 -12.23 -20.36 -4.93
N CYS A 152 -11.61 -21.06 -5.90
CA CYS A 152 -12.22 -21.35 -7.20
C CYS A 152 -13.59 -22.04 -7.08
N ARG A 153 -13.84 -22.80 -6.01
CA ARG A 153 -15.11 -23.51 -5.78
C ARG A 153 -16.10 -22.68 -4.96
N VAL A 154 -15.61 -21.94 -3.97
CA VAL A 154 -16.43 -21.02 -3.17
C VAL A 154 -17.03 -19.91 -4.04
N ILE A 155 -16.20 -19.31 -4.90
CA ILE A 155 -16.60 -18.20 -5.77
C ILE A 155 -17.65 -18.60 -6.82
N LEU A 156 -17.67 -19.87 -7.24
CA LEU A 156 -18.67 -20.40 -8.16
C LEU A 156 -19.99 -20.74 -7.45
N ARG A 157 -19.95 -21.14 -6.17
CA ARG A 157 -21.16 -21.54 -5.41
C ARG A 157 -21.98 -20.36 -4.89
N ILE A 158 -21.34 -19.23 -4.60
CA ILE A 158 -22.05 -18.04 -4.08
C ILE A 158 -22.75 -17.25 -5.21
N SER A 159 -22.61 -17.66 -6.48
CA SER A 159 -23.34 -17.09 -7.63
C SER A 159 -24.84 -17.41 -7.65
N GLU A 160 -25.37 -18.21 -6.71
CA GLU A 160 -26.81 -18.49 -6.68
C GLU A 160 -27.60 -17.21 -6.30
N THR A 161 -28.48 -16.84 -7.22
CA THR A 161 -29.30 -15.62 -7.24
C THR A 161 -30.09 -15.44 -5.94
N ASP A 162 -29.91 -14.29 -5.30
CA ASP A 162 -30.81 -13.81 -4.26
C ASP A 162 -32.07 -13.28 -4.96
N ASN A 163 -33.26 -13.78 -4.59
CA ASN A 163 -34.53 -13.18 -5.00
C ASN A 163 -34.65 -11.81 -4.31
N GLN A 164 -34.77 -10.73 -5.08
CA GLN A 164 -34.60 -9.37 -4.55
C GLN A 164 -35.81 -8.47 -4.76
N THR A 165 -36.09 -7.66 -3.74
CA THR A 165 -36.85 -6.41 -3.84
C THR A 165 -35.97 -5.33 -4.46
N GLU A 166 -36.39 -4.78 -5.60
CA GLU A 166 -35.67 -3.68 -6.26
C GLU A 166 -35.79 -2.38 -5.44
N HIS A 167 -34.67 -1.90 -4.91
CA HIS A 167 -34.56 -0.54 -4.38
C HIS A 167 -34.00 0.42 -5.44
N SER A 168 -34.47 1.66 -5.43
CA SER A 168 -33.90 2.72 -6.27
C SER A 168 -32.44 3.01 -5.88
N LEU A 169 -31.63 3.44 -6.86
CA LEU A 169 -30.21 3.76 -6.63
C LEU A 169 -30.01 4.85 -5.59
N GLU A 170 -30.88 5.85 -5.59
CA GLU A 170 -30.90 6.92 -4.60
C GLU A 170 -31.10 6.39 -3.18
N ARG A 171 -32.06 5.46 -3.00
CA ARG A 171 -32.30 4.83 -1.70
C ARG A 171 -31.09 4.04 -1.22
N VAL A 172 -30.43 3.29 -2.11
CA VAL A 172 -29.22 2.53 -1.77
C VAL A 172 -28.09 3.48 -1.36
N PHE A 173 -27.86 4.54 -2.13
CA PHE A 173 -26.84 5.55 -1.86
C PHE A 173 -27.08 6.22 -0.50
N LEU A 174 -28.29 6.74 -0.27
CA LEU A 174 -28.64 7.42 0.98
C LEU A 174 -28.56 6.49 2.20
N THR A 175 -28.94 5.20 2.04
CA THR A 175 -28.78 4.21 3.11
C THR A 175 -27.31 4.01 3.47
N CYS A 176 -26.43 3.89 2.47
CA CYS A 176 -24.99 3.78 2.72
C CYS A 176 -24.44 5.03 3.41
N VAL A 177 -24.84 6.22 2.95
CA VAL A 177 -24.43 7.50 3.54
C VAL A 177 -24.85 7.56 5.01
N LEU A 178 -26.11 7.25 5.32
CA LEU A 178 -26.65 7.29 6.69
C LEU A 178 -25.90 6.32 7.61
N VAL A 179 -25.74 5.06 7.17
CA VAL A 179 -25.06 4.01 7.96
C VAL A 179 -23.61 4.41 8.26
N LEU A 180 -22.87 4.84 7.25
CA LEU A 180 -21.48 5.25 7.42
C LEU A 180 -21.38 6.51 8.28
N PHE A 181 -22.21 7.51 8.04
CA PHE A 181 -22.20 8.75 8.82
C PHE A 181 -22.44 8.49 10.31
N VAL A 182 -23.47 7.73 10.66
CA VAL A 182 -23.79 7.39 12.05
C VAL A 182 -22.65 6.59 12.70
N LEU A 183 -22.10 5.60 12.01
CA LEU A 183 -21.06 4.73 12.58
C LEU A 183 -19.66 5.37 12.60
N TRP A 184 -19.43 6.39 11.77
CA TRP A 184 -18.17 7.14 11.76
C TRP A 184 -18.18 8.33 12.73
N LEU A 185 -19.36 8.82 13.13
CA LEU A 185 -19.49 9.93 14.07
C LEU A 185 -18.76 9.69 15.41
N PRO A 186 -18.79 8.49 16.05
CA PRO A 186 -18.00 8.21 17.25
C PRO A 186 -16.49 8.39 17.05
N TYR A 187 -15.96 7.99 15.88
CA TYR A 187 -14.54 8.19 15.56
C TYR A 187 -14.23 9.68 15.45
N TYR A 188 -15.05 10.43 14.69
CA TYR A 188 -14.90 11.86 14.52
C TYR A 188 -14.96 12.63 15.86
N ILE A 189 -15.95 12.33 16.71
CA ILE A 189 -16.09 12.95 18.03
C ILE A 189 -14.89 12.61 18.92
N SER A 190 -14.49 11.33 19.00
CA SER A 190 -13.38 10.91 19.87
C SER A 190 -12.03 11.52 19.47
N MET A 191 -11.82 11.72 18.17
CA MET A 191 -10.59 12.27 17.59
C MET A 191 -10.71 13.76 17.28
N TRP A 192 -11.76 14.42 17.78
CA TRP A 192 -11.94 15.85 17.58
C TRP A 192 -10.72 16.64 18.12
N PRO A 193 -10.22 17.64 17.37
CA PRO A 193 -10.76 18.13 16.08
C PRO A 193 -10.20 17.44 14.83
N ALA A 194 -9.11 16.68 14.94
CA ALA A 194 -8.47 16.00 13.82
C ALA A 194 -7.45 14.96 14.28
N THR A 195 -7.18 13.95 13.46
CA THR A 195 -5.90 13.24 13.48
C THR A 195 -4.96 13.87 12.45
N ILE A 196 -3.71 14.14 12.81
CA ILE A 196 -2.78 14.89 11.96
C ILE A 196 -1.58 14.03 11.61
N HIS A 197 -1.35 13.87 10.31
CA HIS A 197 -0.15 13.24 9.80
C HIS A 197 1.07 14.15 10.00
N GLY A 198 2.22 13.60 10.42
CA GLY A 198 3.44 14.38 10.70
C GLY A 198 3.88 15.31 9.55
N ASP A 199 3.84 14.82 8.32
CA ASP A 199 4.21 15.61 7.12
C ASP A 199 3.24 16.78 6.84
N PHE A 200 2.00 16.75 7.35
CA PHE A 200 1.09 17.89 7.21
C PHE A 200 1.64 19.14 7.93
N LEU A 201 2.48 18.97 8.95
CA LEU A 201 3.00 20.09 9.71
C LEU A 201 3.95 20.95 8.88
N MET A 202 4.61 20.36 7.88
CA MET A 202 5.36 21.14 6.90
C MET A 202 4.42 22.00 6.06
N GLN A 203 3.24 21.52 5.68
CA GLN A 203 2.22 22.34 4.99
C GLN A 203 1.71 23.49 5.86
N VAL A 204 1.58 23.29 7.18
CA VAL A 204 1.25 24.37 8.13
C VAL A 204 2.35 25.44 8.14
N LEU A 205 3.62 25.05 8.14
CA LEU A 205 4.74 26.02 8.04
C LEU A 205 4.69 26.80 6.72
N GLN A 206 4.50 26.10 5.59
CA GLN A 206 4.36 26.74 4.28
C GLN A 206 3.18 27.74 4.26
N LEU A 207 2.04 27.35 4.84
CA LEU A 207 0.81 28.16 4.89
C LEU A 207 1.02 29.56 5.52
N PHE A 208 1.90 29.62 6.51
CA PHE A 208 2.22 30.83 7.26
C PHE A 208 3.59 31.41 6.92
N HIS A 209 4.20 30.96 5.82
CA HIS A 209 5.47 31.45 5.31
C HIS A 209 6.64 31.26 6.29
N TYR A 210 6.67 30.12 6.99
CA TYR A 210 7.79 29.71 7.82
C TYR A 210 8.78 28.83 7.03
N PRO A 211 10.10 28.97 7.28
CA PRO A 211 11.11 28.08 6.73
C PRO A 211 10.81 26.59 6.95
N THR A 212 11.16 25.76 5.98
CA THR A 212 11.08 24.30 6.10
C THR A 212 12.43 23.68 5.78
N MET A 213 12.68 22.47 6.30
CA MET A 213 13.92 21.73 6.00
C MET A 213 14.17 21.46 4.51
N LEU A 214 13.14 21.61 3.66
CA LEU A 214 13.26 21.37 2.23
C LEU A 214 13.75 22.59 1.45
N GLN A 215 13.79 23.79 2.03
CA GLN A 215 14.10 25.02 1.27
C GLN A 215 15.43 25.00 0.53
N HIS A 216 16.45 24.29 1.05
CA HIS A 216 17.75 24.13 0.37
C HIS A 216 17.73 23.10 -0.78
N GLN A 217 16.63 22.37 -0.95
CA GLN A 217 16.45 21.30 -1.94
C GLN A 217 15.44 21.68 -3.03
N LEU A 218 14.90 22.91 -2.98
CA LEU A 218 13.91 23.43 -3.92
C LEU A 218 14.60 24.14 -5.08
N THR A 219 14.13 23.87 -6.30
CA THR A 219 14.46 24.69 -7.46
C THR A 219 13.65 25.99 -7.36
N SER A 220 14.32 27.14 -7.17
CA SER A 220 13.69 28.45 -7.17
C SER A 220 14.51 29.46 -7.98
N ASP A 221 13.84 30.52 -8.41
CA ASP A 221 14.38 31.72 -9.07
C ASP A 221 15.10 32.68 -8.09
N GLY A 222 15.42 32.23 -6.87
CA GLY A 222 16.25 32.96 -5.91
C GLY A 222 15.50 33.94 -5.01
N VAL A 223 14.16 34.03 -5.07
CA VAL A 223 13.38 34.99 -4.26
C VAL A 223 12.41 34.26 -3.33
N ASN A 224 12.82 34.08 -2.06
CA ASN A 224 11.99 33.73 -0.89
C ASN A 224 10.64 33.02 -1.20
N VAL A 225 10.71 31.71 -1.44
CA VAL A 225 9.52 30.88 -1.70
C VAL A 225 9.31 29.92 -0.54
N PHE A 226 8.29 30.19 0.28
CA PHE A 226 7.92 29.30 1.39
C PHE A 226 6.98 28.17 0.98
N TYR A 227 6.37 28.21 -0.21
CA TYR A 227 5.51 27.13 -0.70
C TYR A 227 6.26 26.19 -1.62
N SER A 228 6.19 24.89 -1.33
CA SER A 228 6.66 23.85 -2.22
C SER A 228 5.60 22.79 -2.48
N ASN A 229 5.59 22.24 -3.69
CA ASN A 229 4.71 21.13 -4.05
C ASN A 229 5.24 19.75 -3.61
N ASP A 230 6.21 19.69 -2.68
CA ASP A 230 6.63 18.43 -2.02
C ASP A 230 5.48 17.82 -1.22
N HIS A 231 4.58 18.70 -0.76
CA HIS A 231 3.25 18.35 -0.35
C HIS A 231 2.24 19.02 -1.27
N PRO A 232 1.05 18.42 -1.47
CA PRO A 232 0.13 18.88 -2.52
C PRO A 232 -0.34 20.30 -2.25
N PHE A 233 0.01 21.26 -3.13
CA PHE A 233 -0.31 22.67 -2.92
C PHE A 233 -1.82 22.91 -2.75
N LEU A 234 -2.65 22.22 -3.54
CA LEU A 234 -4.11 22.27 -3.43
C LEU A 234 -4.59 21.88 -2.02
N HIS A 235 -4.03 20.81 -1.45
CA HIS A 235 -4.36 20.36 -0.11
C HIS A 235 -3.94 21.39 0.95
N THR A 236 -2.72 21.94 0.83
CA THR A 236 -2.23 23.00 1.71
C THR A 236 -3.17 24.20 1.74
N GLN A 237 -3.62 24.66 0.57
CA GLN A 237 -4.54 25.81 0.47
C GLN A 237 -5.94 25.49 1.01
N LEU A 238 -6.48 24.32 0.67
CA LEU A 238 -7.82 23.91 1.12
C LEU A 238 -7.87 23.75 2.64
N ALA A 239 -6.95 22.96 3.22
CA ALA A 239 -6.86 22.82 4.67
C ALA A 239 -6.54 24.17 5.34
N GLY A 240 -5.69 24.98 4.69
CA GLY A 240 -5.32 26.30 5.17
C GLY A 240 -6.46 27.31 5.23
N LEU A 241 -7.46 27.22 4.34
CA LEU A 241 -8.66 28.04 4.39
C LEU A 241 -9.41 27.84 5.71
N PHE A 242 -9.61 26.58 6.12
CA PHE A 242 -10.31 26.27 7.37
C PHE A 242 -9.46 26.58 8.61
N ILE A 243 -8.14 26.34 8.56
CA ILE A 243 -7.24 26.68 9.66
C ILE A 243 -7.21 28.20 9.89
N LYS A 244 -7.05 28.99 8.82
CA LYS A 244 -7.08 30.46 8.90
C LYS A 244 -8.43 30.98 9.40
N PHE A 245 -9.53 30.38 8.96
CA PHE A 245 -10.86 30.70 9.47
C PHE A 245 -10.96 30.45 10.98
N GLY A 246 -10.53 29.27 11.46
CA GLY A 246 -10.51 28.93 12.88
C GLY A 246 -9.66 29.90 13.71
N ILE A 247 -8.51 30.34 13.19
CA ILE A 247 -7.68 31.37 13.84
C ILE A 247 -8.42 32.71 13.90
N LYS A 248 -9.06 33.14 12.79
CA LYS A 248 -9.78 34.43 12.71
C LYS A 248 -10.87 34.56 13.76
N ILE A 249 -11.60 33.48 14.06
CA ILE A 249 -12.66 33.44 15.07
C ILE A 249 -12.17 32.99 16.45
N ASN A 250 -10.85 32.87 16.64
CA ASN A 250 -10.22 32.36 17.85
C ASN A 250 -10.69 30.95 18.30
N ASN A 251 -11.09 30.11 17.34
CA ASN A 251 -11.46 28.71 17.54
C ASN A 251 -10.76 27.81 16.51
N LYS A 252 -9.47 27.54 16.76
CA LYS A 252 -8.62 26.73 15.87
C LYS A 252 -9.11 25.29 15.73
N ALA A 253 -9.59 24.70 16.83
CA ALA A 253 -10.13 23.35 16.82
C ALA A 253 -11.32 23.23 15.86
N LEU A 254 -12.21 24.23 15.83
CA LEU A 254 -13.30 24.27 14.85
C LEU A 254 -12.79 24.32 13.41
N GLY A 255 -11.74 25.10 13.12
CA GLY A 255 -11.12 25.13 11.79
C GLY A 255 -10.64 23.74 11.33
N TYR A 256 -9.84 23.05 12.15
CA TYR A 256 -9.41 21.68 11.85
C TYR A 256 -10.60 20.71 11.73
N GLY A 257 -11.58 20.83 12.64
CA GLY A 257 -12.79 20.01 12.66
C GLY A 257 -13.65 20.17 11.40
N MET A 258 -13.84 21.40 10.92
CA MET A 258 -14.60 21.66 9.69
C MET A 258 -13.96 21.01 8.46
N TYR A 259 -12.63 21.09 8.36
CA TYR A 259 -11.89 20.45 7.28
C TYR A 259 -12.04 18.93 7.32
N THR A 260 -11.80 18.30 8.49
CA THR A 260 -11.90 16.84 8.63
C THR A 260 -13.33 16.34 8.48
N PHE A 261 -14.34 17.13 8.87
CA PHE A 261 -15.74 16.82 8.61
C PHE A 261 -16.04 16.80 7.11
N LEU A 262 -15.64 17.83 6.38
CA LEU A 262 -15.80 17.90 4.93
C LEU A 262 -15.13 16.70 4.25
N GLN A 263 -13.87 16.41 4.61
CA GLN A 263 -13.14 15.26 4.06
C GLN A 263 -13.87 13.94 4.36
N MET A 264 -14.31 13.74 5.61
CA MET A 264 -15.06 12.54 6.02
C MET A 264 -16.35 12.38 5.23
N THR A 265 -17.14 13.44 5.05
CA THR A 265 -18.37 13.38 4.25
C THR A 265 -18.12 13.06 2.78
N ALA A 266 -17.02 13.57 2.20
CA ALA A 266 -16.63 13.26 0.83
C ALA A 266 -16.22 11.79 0.66
N TYR A 267 -15.55 11.21 1.67
CA TYR A 267 -15.26 9.77 1.72
C TYR A 267 -16.52 8.92 1.82
N ILE A 268 -17.44 9.28 2.71
CA ILE A 268 -18.74 8.61 2.87
C ILE A 268 -19.49 8.61 1.53
N GLY A 269 -19.52 9.76 0.84
CA GLY A 269 -20.10 9.86 -0.50
C GLY A 269 -19.42 8.95 -1.52
N GLY A 270 -18.09 8.92 -1.57
CA GLY A 270 -17.34 8.09 -2.51
C GLY A 270 -17.52 6.58 -2.26
N ILE A 271 -17.50 6.14 -0.99
CA ILE A 271 -17.73 4.73 -0.63
C ILE A 271 -19.17 4.34 -0.98
N SER A 272 -20.14 5.19 -0.64
CA SER A 272 -21.54 4.97 -0.99
C SER A 272 -21.73 4.90 -2.51
N ALA A 273 -21.03 5.74 -3.28
CA ALA A 273 -21.07 5.70 -4.73
C ALA A 273 -20.47 4.41 -5.30
N ILE A 274 -19.37 3.87 -4.74
CA ILE A 274 -18.83 2.56 -5.13
C ILE A 274 -19.88 1.47 -4.90
N ILE A 275 -20.46 1.39 -3.70
CA ILE A 275 -21.46 0.36 -3.36
C ILE A 275 -22.68 0.46 -4.27
N THR A 276 -23.22 1.67 -4.47
CA THR A 276 -24.38 1.89 -5.36
C THR A 276 -24.06 1.60 -6.81
N THR A 277 -22.83 1.89 -7.28
CA THR A 277 -22.37 1.54 -8.62
C THR A 277 -22.36 0.02 -8.80
N LEU A 278 -21.77 -0.71 -7.86
CA LEU A 278 -21.74 -2.17 -7.91
C LEU A 278 -23.14 -2.79 -7.80
N TYR A 279 -24.02 -2.22 -6.98
CA TYR A 279 -25.44 -2.59 -6.91
C TYR A 279 -26.12 -2.43 -8.27
N LYS A 280 -25.94 -1.28 -8.93
CA LYS A 280 -26.51 -1.02 -10.27
C LYS A 280 -26.08 -2.06 -11.30
N PHE A 281 -24.83 -2.51 -11.22
CA PHE A 281 -24.27 -3.50 -12.13
C PHE A 281 -24.37 -4.95 -11.63
N GLY A 282 -25.33 -5.22 -10.73
CA GLY A 282 -25.77 -6.58 -10.40
C GLY A 282 -24.88 -7.33 -9.41
N ALA A 283 -24.08 -6.64 -8.59
CA ALA A 283 -23.35 -7.28 -7.51
C ALA A 283 -24.29 -7.81 -6.41
N ASN A 284 -23.92 -8.93 -5.78
CA ASN A 284 -24.74 -9.60 -4.77
C ASN A 284 -25.01 -8.71 -3.54
N HIS A 285 -26.27 -8.51 -3.16
CA HIS A 285 -26.68 -7.64 -2.06
C HIS A 285 -26.13 -8.04 -0.70
N ARG A 286 -25.99 -9.34 -0.42
CA ARG A 286 -25.43 -9.81 0.86
C ARG A 286 -23.97 -9.43 0.97
N ILE A 287 -23.24 -9.47 -0.14
CA ILE A 287 -21.83 -9.07 -0.18
C ILE A 287 -21.69 -7.56 -0.15
N LEU A 288 -22.57 -6.82 -0.81
CA LEU A 288 -22.60 -5.36 -0.69
C LEU A 288 -22.90 -4.92 0.74
N LYS A 289 -23.81 -5.61 1.45
CA LYS A 289 -24.04 -5.39 2.89
C LYS A 289 -22.81 -5.75 3.74
N ALA A 290 -22.12 -6.85 3.44
CA ALA A 290 -20.87 -7.20 4.10
C ALA A 290 -19.76 -6.17 3.85
N ALA A 291 -19.65 -5.66 2.62
CA ALA A 291 -18.72 -4.59 2.26
C ALA A 291 -19.05 -3.28 2.99
N LEU A 292 -20.33 -2.89 3.03
CA LEU A 292 -20.80 -1.75 3.84
C LEU A 292 -20.45 -1.93 5.31
N GLY A 293 -20.67 -3.13 5.86
CA GLY A 293 -20.29 -3.47 7.23
C GLY A 293 -18.78 -3.35 7.47
N ALA A 294 -17.95 -3.82 6.54
CA ALA A 294 -16.50 -3.63 6.62
C ALA A 294 -16.11 -2.15 6.63
N TYR A 295 -16.65 -1.34 5.71
CA TYR A 295 -16.42 0.11 5.68
C TYR A 295 -16.87 0.82 6.95
N ALA A 296 -17.99 0.41 7.51
CA ALA A 296 -18.58 1.06 8.68
C ALA A 296 -17.87 0.69 9.99
N LEU A 297 -17.40 -0.56 10.12
CA LEU A 297 -16.91 -1.10 11.38
C LEU A 297 -15.39 -1.14 11.50
N PHE A 298 -14.65 -1.27 10.39
CA PHE A 298 -13.20 -1.44 10.46
C PHE A 298 -12.53 -0.07 10.61
N PRO A 299 -11.76 0.18 11.69
CA PRO A 299 -11.31 1.53 12.03
C PRO A 299 -10.42 2.19 10.97
N VAL A 300 -9.70 1.42 10.14
CA VAL A 300 -8.83 1.95 9.09
C VAL A 300 -9.53 2.99 8.20
N PHE A 301 -10.81 2.79 7.87
CA PHE A 301 -11.53 3.67 6.95
C PHE A 301 -11.92 5.02 7.58
N PRO A 302 -12.67 5.08 8.71
CA PRO A 302 -13.01 6.35 9.33
C PRO A 302 -11.75 7.13 9.74
N LEU A 303 -10.68 6.47 10.18
CA LEU A 303 -9.47 7.15 10.64
C LEU A 303 -8.73 7.88 9.55
N TYR A 304 -8.57 7.25 8.38
CA TYR A 304 -8.00 7.95 7.24
C TYR A 304 -8.94 9.06 6.77
N ALA A 305 -10.25 8.82 6.78
CA ALA A 305 -11.23 9.83 6.36
C ALA A 305 -11.20 11.11 7.21
N ILE A 306 -10.84 11.01 8.50
CA ILE A 306 -10.66 12.16 9.41
C ILE A 306 -9.20 12.60 9.57
N MET A 307 -8.25 11.93 8.90
CA MET A 307 -6.82 12.26 8.98
C MET A 307 -6.46 13.39 8.02
N VAL A 308 -5.87 14.44 8.56
CA VAL A 308 -5.30 15.55 7.78
C VAL A 308 -3.93 15.12 7.25
N GLY A 309 -3.83 14.96 5.93
CA GLY A 309 -2.59 14.58 5.26
C GLY A 309 -2.80 14.33 3.77
N GLY A 310 -1.75 14.61 2.98
CA GLY A 310 -1.82 14.51 1.52
C GLY A 310 -2.14 13.09 1.01
N ASP A 311 -1.74 12.04 1.74
CA ASP A 311 -2.05 10.66 1.38
C ASP A 311 -3.54 10.33 1.50
N SER A 312 -4.20 10.81 2.57
CA SER A 312 -5.65 10.67 2.73
C SER A 312 -6.38 11.49 1.66
N PHE A 313 -5.95 12.74 1.45
CA PHE A 313 -6.53 13.59 0.42
C PHE A 313 -6.42 12.97 -0.99
N PHE A 314 -5.28 12.35 -1.32
CA PHE A 314 -5.11 11.61 -2.57
C PHE A 314 -6.04 10.39 -2.66
N ALA A 315 -6.14 9.59 -1.59
CA ALA A 315 -7.01 8.42 -1.55
C ALA A 315 -8.50 8.78 -1.74
N LEU A 316 -8.95 9.96 -1.28
CA LEU A 316 -10.30 10.46 -1.53
C LEU A 316 -10.59 10.63 -3.03
N PHE A 317 -9.72 11.29 -3.77
CA PHE A 317 -9.94 11.48 -5.20
C PHE A 317 -9.67 10.23 -6.01
N PHE A 318 -8.77 9.35 -5.56
CA PHE A 318 -8.59 8.03 -6.15
C PHE A 318 -9.89 7.19 -6.02
N LEU A 319 -10.57 7.25 -4.88
CA LEU A 319 -11.86 6.60 -4.67
C LEU A 319 -12.92 7.10 -5.66
N TRP A 320 -13.07 8.42 -5.84
CA TRP A 320 -13.99 9.00 -6.83
C TRP A 320 -13.56 8.72 -8.28
N PHE A 321 -12.26 8.68 -8.55
CA PHE A 321 -11.72 8.29 -9.85
C PHE A 321 -12.16 6.86 -10.18
N MET A 322 -12.10 5.96 -9.21
CA MET A 322 -12.53 4.58 -9.37
C MET A 322 -14.04 4.44 -9.57
N VAL A 323 -14.88 5.29 -8.98
CA VAL A 323 -16.32 5.37 -9.34
C VAL A 323 -16.45 5.65 -10.83
N GLY A 324 -15.77 6.68 -11.34
CA GLY A 324 -15.81 7.03 -12.76
C GLY A 324 -15.30 5.91 -13.68
N ILE A 325 -14.17 5.28 -13.34
CA ILE A 325 -13.63 4.14 -14.09
C ILE A 325 -14.61 2.96 -14.09
N LEU A 326 -15.22 2.61 -12.96
CA LEU A 326 -16.22 1.55 -12.90
C LEU A 326 -17.42 1.86 -13.81
N TRP A 327 -17.91 3.10 -13.83
CA TRP A 327 -18.98 3.48 -14.77
C TRP A 327 -18.53 3.38 -16.22
N ILE A 328 -17.35 3.90 -16.57
CA ILE A 328 -16.79 3.83 -17.93
C ILE A 328 -16.70 2.38 -18.41
N PHE A 329 -16.15 1.47 -17.61
CA PHE A 329 -16.07 0.06 -17.99
C PHE A 329 -17.45 -0.61 -17.92
N LYS A 330 -18.20 -0.53 -16.83
CA LYS A 330 -19.48 -1.26 -16.73
C LYS A 330 -20.53 -0.84 -17.77
N THR A 331 -20.50 0.41 -18.27
CA THR A 331 -21.36 0.84 -19.39
C THR A 331 -20.69 0.70 -20.77
N GLN A 332 -19.51 0.09 -20.87
CA GLN A 332 -18.72 0.00 -22.10
C GLN A 332 -18.51 1.38 -22.79
N GLY A 333 -18.33 2.42 -21.99
CA GLY A 333 -18.12 3.80 -22.41
C GLY A 333 -19.39 4.60 -22.71
N ASP A 334 -20.59 4.02 -22.68
CA ASP A 334 -21.84 4.76 -22.96
C ASP A 334 -22.08 5.94 -22.01
N VAL A 335 -21.60 5.86 -20.76
CA VAL A 335 -21.67 6.98 -19.80
C VAL A 335 -21.01 8.26 -20.32
N LEU A 336 -20.02 8.16 -21.21
CA LEU A 336 -19.28 9.29 -21.81
C LEU A 336 -20.10 10.08 -22.86
N LYS A 337 -21.34 9.66 -23.13
CA LYS A 337 -22.31 10.48 -23.87
C LYS A 337 -22.90 11.59 -23.00
N ASN A 338 -22.83 11.46 -21.68
CA ASN A 338 -23.36 12.43 -20.73
C ASN A 338 -22.30 13.48 -20.36
N ILE A 339 -22.48 14.70 -20.84
CA ILE A 339 -21.54 15.81 -20.58
C ILE A 339 -21.37 16.12 -19.08
N LYS A 340 -22.40 15.90 -18.26
CA LYS A 340 -22.30 16.11 -16.80
C LYS A 340 -21.31 15.11 -16.18
N PHE A 341 -21.33 13.87 -16.65
CA PHE A 341 -20.35 12.86 -16.24
C PHE A 341 -18.95 13.23 -16.74
N ASP A 342 -18.82 13.63 -18.00
CA ASP A 342 -17.53 14.02 -18.58
C ASP A 342 -16.86 15.14 -17.79
N ILE A 343 -17.61 16.21 -17.46
CA ILE A 343 -17.12 17.34 -16.66
C ILE A 343 -16.74 16.88 -15.25
N PHE A 344 -17.63 16.14 -14.58
CA PHE A 344 -17.37 15.60 -13.25
C PHE A 344 -16.09 14.76 -13.23
N PHE A 345 -15.95 13.82 -14.16
CA PHE A 345 -14.81 12.93 -14.22
C PHE A 345 -13.52 13.67 -14.56
N ALA A 346 -13.57 14.65 -15.47
CA ALA A 346 -12.42 15.50 -15.77
C ALA A 346 -11.94 16.29 -14.54
N VAL A 347 -12.87 16.82 -13.74
CA VAL A 347 -12.56 17.48 -12.46
C VAL A 347 -11.90 16.49 -11.50
N ILE A 348 -12.42 15.27 -11.37
CA ILE A 348 -11.82 14.23 -10.51
C ILE A 348 -10.41 13.85 -10.96
N VAL A 349 -10.16 13.70 -12.26
CA VAL A 349 -8.81 13.42 -12.80
C VAL A 349 -7.84 14.56 -12.48
N PHE A 350 -8.28 15.81 -12.63
CA PHE A 350 -7.50 16.97 -12.25
C PHE A 350 -7.19 16.99 -10.75
N LEU A 351 -8.22 16.82 -9.90
CA LEU A 351 -8.08 16.83 -8.45
C LEU A 351 -7.19 15.70 -7.95
N MET A 352 -7.29 14.50 -8.53
CA MET A 352 -6.40 13.38 -8.21
C MET A 352 -4.94 13.72 -8.55
N SER A 353 -4.70 14.33 -9.72
CA SER A 353 -3.37 14.78 -10.15
C SER A 353 -2.82 15.88 -9.24
N ALA A 354 -3.66 16.84 -8.86
CA ALA A 354 -3.32 17.94 -7.95
C ALA A 354 -3.14 17.51 -6.49
N SER A 355 -3.70 16.36 -6.11
CA SER A 355 -3.57 15.81 -4.77
C SER A 355 -2.29 15.01 -4.56
N LYS A 356 -1.68 14.49 -5.63
CA LYS A 356 -0.35 13.88 -5.58
C LYS A 356 0.18 13.68 -6.99
N ASN A 357 1.45 14.00 -7.23
CA ASN A 357 2.10 13.78 -8.54
C ASN A 357 2.00 12.32 -9.00
N GLN A 358 1.96 11.36 -8.06
CA GLN A 358 1.76 9.93 -8.34
C GLN A 358 0.43 9.63 -9.04
N GLY A 359 -0.61 10.44 -8.81
CA GLY A 359 -1.92 10.32 -9.44
C GLY A 359 -1.88 10.46 -10.96
N ILE A 360 -0.96 11.26 -11.48
CA ILE A 360 -0.79 11.45 -12.93
C ILE A 360 -0.37 10.15 -13.60
N TYR A 361 0.61 9.45 -13.02
CA TYR A 361 1.11 8.20 -13.59
C TYR A 361 0.02 7.13 -13.64
N ILE A 362 -0.79 7.05 -12.58
CA ILE A 362 -1.94 6.13 -12.54
C ILE A 362 -2.98 6.52 -13.59
N ALA A 363 -3.31 7.82 -13.69
CA ALA A 363 -4.27 8.32 -14.67
C ALA A 363 -3.81 8.07 -16.11
N LEU A 364 -2.52 8.27 -16.41
CA LEU A 364 -1.94 8.06 -17.74
C LEU A 364 -1.96 6.58 -18.16
N VAL A 365 -1.53 5.66 -17.29
CA VAL A 365 -1.58 4.23 -17.61
C VAL A 365 -3.03 3.77 -17.78
N THR A 366 -3.94 4.25 -16.93
CA THR A 366 -5.37 3.96 -17.05
C THR A 366 -5.97 4.53 -18.33
N LEU A 367 -5.58 5.75 -18.73
CA LEU A 367 -5.96 6.39 -19.99
C LEU A 367 -5.56 5.51 -21.19
N VAL A 368 -4.30 5.07 -21.25
CA VAL A 368 -3.81 4.21 -22.33
C VAL A 368 -4.66 2.95 -22.42
N PHE A 369 -4.94 2.32 -21.27
CA PHE A 369 -5.76 1.12 -21.23
C PHE A 369 -7.21 1.37 -21.68
N CYS A 370 -7.82 2.47 -21.23
CA CYS A 370 -9.16 2.89 -21.66
C CYS A 370 -9.22 3.13 -23.18
N VAL A 371 -8.24 3.81 -23.76
CA VAL A 371 -8.16 4.05 -25.22
C VAL A 371 -8.02 2.74 -26.01
N ILE A 372 -7.26 1.78 -25.49
CA ILE A 372 -7.09 0.47 -26.13
C ILE A 372 -8.41 -0.32 -26.10
N CYS A 373 -9.06 -0.39 -24.94
CA CYS A 373 -10.24 -1.22 -24.72
C CYS A 373 -11.55 -0.61 -25.26
N LEU A 374 -11.70 0.72 -25.24
CA LEU A 374 -12.93 1.43 -25.59
C LEU A 374 -12.75 2.22 -26.88
N LYS A 375 -12.45 1.53 -27.98
CA LYS A 375 -12.10 2.14 -29.29
C LYS A 375 -13.11 3.16 -29.80
N LYS A 376 -14.41 2.91 -29.57
CA LYS A 376 -15.52 3.78 -29.96
C LYS A 376 -15.51 5.15 -29.28
N TYR A 377 -15.01 5.24 -28.04
CA TYR A 377 -15.09 6.43 -27.20
C TYR A 377 -13.72 7.10 -26.97
N ARG A 378 -12.70 6.77 -27.76
CA ARG A 378 -11.31 7.25 -27.58
C ARG A 378 -11.19 8.77 -27.45
N ILE A 379 -11.89 9.53 -28.30
CA ILE A 379 -11.86 10.99 -28.24
C ILE A 379 -12.46 11.50 -26.92
N LYS A 380 -13.60 10.94 -26.49
CA LYS A 380 -14.22 11.28 -25.20
C LYS A 380 -13.31 10.93 -24.02
N ILE A 381 -12.63 9.79 -24.08
CA ILE A 381 -11.65 9.36 -23.07
C ILE A 381 -10.46 10.34 -23.03
N LEU A 382 -9.93 10.74 -24.20
CA LEU A 382 -8.86 11.75 -24.26
C LEU A 382 -9.33 13.09 -23.69
N VAL A 383 -10.52 13.55 -24.04
CA VAL A 383 -11.07 14.80 -23.49
C VAL A 383 -11.25 14.72 -21.97
N THR A 384 -11.78 13.61 -21.45
CA THR A 384 -12.10 13.48 -20.02
C THR A 384 -10.90 13.14 -19.14
N MET A 385 -9.81 12.59 -19.68
CA MET A 385 -8.63 12.21 -18.90
C MET A 385 -7.35 12.92 -19.33
N PHE A 386 -7.06 13.01 -20.63
CA PHE A 386 -5.82 13.63 -21.11
C PHE A 386 -5.84 15.15 -20.93
N VAL A 387 -6.93 15.82 -21.28
CA VAL A 387 -7.06 17.29 -21.13
C VAL A 387 -6.86 17.74 -19.67
N PRO A 388 -7.51 17.16 -18.64
CA PRO A 388 -7.25 17.57 -17.26
C PRO A 388 -5.83 17.26 -16.79
N ILE A 389 -5.20 16.17 -17.26
CA ILE A 389 -3.77 15.90 -16.99
C ILE A 389 -2.89 16.97 -17.64
N PHE A 390 -3.19 17.35 -18.88
CA PHE A 390 -2.48 18.40 -19.61
C PHE A 390 -2.64 19.76 -18.91
N ILE A 391 -3.87 20.13 -18.52
CA ILE A 391 -4.15 21.35 -17.74
C ILE A 391 -3.38 21.33 -16.43
N PHE A 392 -3.36 20.20 -15.72
CA PHE A 392 -2.57 20.05 -14.51
C PHE A 392 -1.08 20.32 -14.78
N GLN A 393 -0.50 19.68 -15.80
CA GLN A 393 0.93 19.82 -16.09
C GLN A 393 1.28 21.25 -16.54
N PHE A 394 0.59 21.79 -17.54
CA PHE A 394 1.00 23.05 -18.17
C PHE A 394 0.40 24.29 -17.50
N ALA A 395 -0.90 24.27 -17.16
CA ALA A 395 -1.53 25.42 -16.54
C ALA A 395 -1.28 25.46 -15.03
N TYR A 396 -1.55 24.38 -14.30
CA TYR A 396 -1.43 24.37 -12.85
C TYR A 396 0.03 24.35 -12.38
N THR A 397 0.82 23.34 -12.78
CA THR A 397 2.24 23.28 -12.35
C THR A 397 3.15 24.19 -13.18
N GLY A 398 2.81 24.49 -14.43
CA GLY A 398 3.64 25.30 -15.32
C GLY A 398 3.44 26.80 -15.15
N LEU A 399 2.20 27.29 -15.18
CA LEU A 399 1.87 28.73 -15.12
C LEU A 399 1.53 29.18 -13.70
N LEU A 400 0.57 28.51 -13.04
CA LEU A 400 0.06 28.93 -11.73
C LEU A 400 1.13 28.82 -10.66
N PHE A 401 1.95 27.78 -10.64
CA PHE A 401 3.05 27.69 -9.67
C PHE A 401 4.10 28.79 -9.88
N LYS A 402 4.39 29.21 -11.11
CA LYS A 402 5.29 30.35 -11.35
C LYS A 402 4.67 31.65 -10.83
N ALA A 403 3.40 31.90 -11.17
CA ALA A 403 2.69 33.11 -10.75
C ALA A 403 2.51 33.17 -9.22
N ALA A 404 2.19 32.04 -8.58
CA ALA A 404 2.00 31.92 -7.15
C ALA A 404 3.31 31.72 -6.37
N ARG A 405 4.46 31.69 -7.08
CA ARG A 405 5.78 31.38 -6.53
C ARG A 405 5.73 30.13 -5.65
N VAL A 406 5.37 29.00 -6.26
CA VAL A 406 5.38 27.68 -5.65
C VAL A 406 6.52 26.90 -6.28
N SER A 407 7.48 26.48 -5.48
CA SER A 407 8.58 25.66 -5.99
C SER A 407 8.11 24.24 -6.28
N THR A 408 8.61 23.67 -7.38
CA THR A 408 8.37 22.27 -7.72
C THR A 408 9.28 21.33 -6.94
N VAL A 409 8.80 20.11 -6.76
CA VAL A 409 9.58 18.99 -6.22
C VAL A 409 10.85 18.80 -7.05
N GLY A 410 12.00 18.64 -6.39
CA GLY A 410 13.26 18.40 -7.09
C GLY A 410 13.32 16.99 -7.69
N LYS A 411 14.22 16.80 -8.67
CA LYS A 411 14.39 15.54 -9.41
C LYS A 411 14.69 14.34 -8.51
N GLN A 412 15.21 14.57 -7.30
CA GLN A 412 15.56 13.55 -6.32
C GLN A 412 14.41 12.61 -5.94
N GLU A 413 13.15 13.06 -5.96
CA GLU A 413 12.02 12.19 -5.56
C GLU A 413 11.83 11.02 -6.52
N ALA A 414 12.08 11.23 -7.82
CA ALA A 414 12.01 10.18 -8.84
C ALA A 414 13.22 9.22 -8.82
N LEU A 415 14.28 9.56 -8.09
CA LEU A 415 15.57 8.85 -8.09
C LEU A 415 15.82 8.04 -6.82
N SER A 416 14.80 7.88 -5.97
CA SER A 416 14.89 7.17 -4.68
C SER A 416 15.52 5.78 -4.82
N VAL A 417 15.10 5.00 -5.83
CA VAL A 417 15.63 3.65 -6.09
C VAL A 417 17.10 3.70 -6.47
N CYS A 418 17.47 4.56 -7.43
CA CYS A 418 18.84 4.70 -7.90
C CYS A 418 19.78 5.12 -6.76
N PHE A 419 19.36 6.10 -5.96
CA PHE A 419 20.15 6.59 -4.84
C PHE A 419 20.33 5.52 -3.74
N GLN A 420 19.30 4.73 -3.46
CA GLN A 420 19.42 3.61 -2.51
C GLN A 420 20.37 2.52 -3.00
N GLN A 421 20.33 2.20 -4.30
CA GLN A 421 21.24 1.24 -4.91
C GLN A 421 22.69 1.73 -4.84
N THR A 422 22.95 2.99 -5.22
CA THR A 422 24.29 3.58 -5.10
C THR A 422 24.77 3.64 -3.67
N ALA A 423 23.94 4.04 -2.70
CA ALA A 423 24.35 4.11 -1.30
C ALA A 423 24.65 2.74 -0.70
N ARG A 424 23.89 1.70 -1.10
CA ARG A 424 24.18 0.32 -0.73
C ARG A 424 25.49 -0.15 -1.33
N TYR A 425 25.70 0.08 -2.62
CA TYR A 425 26.93 -0.26 -3.32
C TYR A 425 28.15 0.38 -2.64
N VAL A 426 28.11 1.69 -2.37
CA VAL A 426 29.19 2.40 -1.67
C VAL A 426 29.42 1.88 -0.25
N LYS A 427 28.39 1.34 0.42
CA LYS A 427 28.51 0.76 1.76
C LYS A 427 29.26 -0.58 1.75
N TYR A 428 29.00 -1.43 0.77
CA TYR A 428 29.51 -2.82 0.77
C TYR A 428 30.65 -3.08 -0.21
N HIS A 429 30.77 -2.27 -1.27
CA HIS A 429 31.77 -2.37 -2.35
C HIS A 429 32.47 -1.03 -2.58
N GLY A 430 32.60 -0.21 -1.52
CA GLY A 430 33.18 1.13 -1.60
C GLY A 430 34.67 1.13 -1.96
N ASP A 431 35.38 0.04 -1.65
CA ASP A 431 36.77 -0.24 -2.02
C ASP A 431 36.94 -0.52 -3.51
N GLU A 432 35.88 -0.94 -4.20
CA GLU A 432 35.88 -1.18 -5.63
C GLU A 432 35.48 0.03 -6.48
N VAL A 433 35.10 1.14 -5.85
CA VAL A 433 34.70 2.37 -6.54
C VAL A 433 35.94 3.10 -7.04
N THR A 434 36.05 3.27 -8.35
CA THR A 434 37.16 4.01 -8.97
C THR A 434 37.05 5.52 -8.72
N GLY A 435 38.17 6.25 -8.86
CA GLY A 435 38.18 7.70 -8.69
C GLY A 435 37.25 8.45 -9.65
N GLU A 436 37.07 7.94 -10.88
CA GLU A 436 36.14 8.51 -11.87
C GLU A 436 34.67 8.30 -11.47
N GLU A 437 34.35 7.09 -10.98
CA GLU A 437 33.01 6.76 -10.49
C GLU A 437 32.66 7.58 -9.24
N GLU A 438 33.58 7.69 -8.28
CA GLU A 438 33.42 8.56 -7.11
C GLU A 438 33.18 10.00 -7.56
N ALA A 439 33.96 10.51 -8.52
CA ALA A 439 33.81 11.88 -9.02
C ALA A 439 32.41 12.13 -9.61
N ALA A 440 31.89 11.19 -10.42
CA ALA A 440 30.55 11.28 -10.98
C ALA A 440 29.46 11.25 -9.90
N ILE A 441 29.56 10.35 -8.92
CA ILE A 441 28.60 10.26 -7.81
C ILE A 441 28.67 11.51 -6.94
N LYS A 442 29.88 12.00 -6.65
CA LYS A 442 30.11 13.20 -5.83
C LYS A 442 29.54 14.47 -6.45
N LYS A 443 29.39 14.53 -7.78
CA LYS A 443 28.69 15.66 -8.42
C LYS A 443 27.20 15.67 -8.10
N VAL A 444 26.58 14.51 -7.87
CA VAL A 444 25.14 14.37 -7.63
C VAL A 444 24.77 14.25 -6.15
N LEU A 445 25.56 13.49 -5.38
CA LEU A 445 25.29 13.13 -3.98
C LEU A 445 26.48 13.47 -3.07
N ALA A 446 26.23 13.58 -1.77
CA ALA A 446 27.31 13.72 -0.78
C ALA A 446 28.00 12.36 -0.52
N TYR A 447 28.86 11.94 -1.46
CA TYR A 447 29.53 10.63 -1.50
C TYR A 447 30.00 10.11 -0.14
N LYS A 448 30.82 10.90 0.58
CA LYS A 448 31.38 10.54 1.90
C LYS A 448 30.33 10.23 2.99
N LYS A 449 29.08 10.65 2.81
CA LYS A 449 27.97 10.41 3.76
C LYS A 449 27.10 9.21 3.35
N LEU A 450 27.23 8.68 2.14
CA LEU A 450 26.32 7.68 1.58
C LEU A 450 26.26 6.40 2.41
N ALA A 451 27.40 5.76 2.64
CA ALA A 451 27.47 4.51 3.40
C ALA A 451 26.88 4.66 4.83
N LYS A 452 27.18 5.77 5.51
CA LYS A 452 26.67 6.06 6.86
C LYS A 452 25.17 6.39 6.88
N LYS A 453 24.65 7.02 5.83
CA LYS A 453 23.24 7.40 5.73
C LYS A 453 22.36 6.31 5.14
N TYR A 454 22.92 5.28 4.53
CA TYR A 454 22.14 4.17 3.98
C TYR A 454 21.29 3.51 5.07
N GLN A 455 19.98 3.55 4.86
CA GLN A 455 18.99 2.84 5.67
C GLN A 455 18.18 1.96 4.71
N PRO A 456 18.21 0.61 4.85
CA PRO A 456 17.62 -0.27 3.86
C PRO A 456 16.13 0.00 3.61
N ALA A 457 15.36 0.25 4.67
CA ALA A 457 13.91 0.45 4.62
C ALA A 457 13.45 1.92 4.40
N LEU A 458 14.38 2.89 4.28
CA LEU A 458 14.05 4.31 4.17
C LEU A 458 15.07 5.06 3.29
N SER A 459 14.61 5.64 2.18
CA SER A 459 15.49 6.35 1.22
C SER A 459 15.77 7.81 1.58
N ASP A 460 14.92 8.43 2.41
CA ASP A 460 15.02 9.87 2.74
C ASP A 460 16.41 10.32 3.22
N PRO A 461 17.13 9.59 4.09
CA PRO A 461 18.47 9.99 4.52
C PRO A 461 19.47 10.14 3.37
N VAL A 462 19.45 9.22 2.41
CA VAL A 462 20.33 9.21 1.23
C VAL A 462 19.87 10.27 0.24
N LYS A 463 18.56 10.30 -0.08
CA LYS A 463 17.95 11.29 -0.97
C LYS A 463 18.24 12.72 -0.50
N GLY A 464 18.21 12.96 0.80
CA GLY A 464 18.57 14.24 1.40
C GLY A 464 20.04 14.65 1.28
N THR A 465 20.89 13.86 0.59
CA THR A 465 22.25 14.24 0.21
C THR A 465 22.38 14.72 -1.23
N TYR A 466 21.28 14.73 -1.99
CA TYR A 466 21.22 15.30 -3.33
C TYR A 466 21.59 16.78 -3.31
N LYS A 467 22.42 17.19 -4.26
CA LYS A 467 22.91 18.56 -4.38
C LYS A 467 21.98 19.38 -5.28
N SER A 468 21.76 20.64 -4.92
CA SER A 468 20.89 21.56 -5.67
C SER A 468 21.49 22.00 -7.01
N GLU A 469 22.82 22.02 -7.14
CA GLU A 469 23.56 22.52 -8.31
C GLU A 469 23.74 21.47 -9.43
N VAL A 470 23.02 20.35 -9.37
CA VAL A 470 23.20 19.22 -10.28
C VAL A 470 22.68 19.53 -11.69
N THR A 471 23.54 19.41 -12.70
CA THR A 471 23.15 19.59 -14.11
C THR A 471 22.61 18.31 -14.73
N SER A 472 21.96 18.43 -15.89
CA SER A 472 21.54 17.27 -16.69
C SER A 472 22.73 16.41 -17.15
N THR A 473 23.89 17.02 -17.40
CA THR A 473 25.12 16.31 -17.75
C THR A 473 25.66 15.52 -16.56
N ASP A 474 25.64 16.10 -15.36
CA ASP A 474 26.03 15.39 -14.13
C ASP A 474 25.14 14.17 -13.89
N LEU A 475 23.81 14.30 -14.07
CA LEU A 475 22.88 13.17 -13.96
C LEU A 475 23.16 12.09 -15.01
N LYS A 476 23.44 12.47 -16.26
CA LYS A 476 23.78 11.51 -17.33
C LYS A 476 25.05 10.72 -16.98
N ASN A 477 26.09 11.40 -16.50
CA ASN A 477 27.34 10.77 -16.06
C ASN A 477 27.11 9.86 -14.85
N TYR A 478 26.33 10.32 -13.88
CA TYR A 478 25.90 9.51 -12.74
C TYR A 478 25.15 8.25 -13.18
N PHE A 479 24.21 8.34 -14.11
CA PHE A 479 23.46 7.17 -14.59
C PHE A 479 24.35 6.16 -15.33
N LYS A 480 25.36 6.64 -16.06
CA LYS A 480 26.36 5.77 -16.69
C LYS A 480 27.10 4.96 -15.62
N VAL A 481 27.58 5.62 -14.57
CA VAL A 481 28.28 4.98 -13.45
C VAL A 481 27.35 4.06 -12.65
N TRP A 482 26.13 4.49 -12.34
CA TRP A 482 25.10 3.66 -11.72
C TRP A 482 24.84 2.39 -12.53
N LEU A 483 24.69 2.49 -13.86
CA LEU A 483 24.51 1.31 -14.69
C LEU A 483 25.75 0.40 -14.69
N GLN A 484 26.96 0.96 -14.77
CA GLN A 484 28.21 0.18 -14.70
C GLN A 484 28.32 -0.58 -13.38
N MET A 485 28.07 0.08 -12.25
CA MET A 485 28.02 -0.53 -10.92
C MET A 485 26.96 -1.63 -10.84
N GLY A 486 25.76 -1.39 -11.37
CA GLY A 486 24.68 -2.37 -11.39
C GLY A 486 24.96 -3.58 -12.28
N LEU A 487 25.73 -3.42 -13.37
CA LEU A 487 26.18 -4.54 -14.19
C LEU A 487 27.33 -5.31 -13.53
N LYS A 488 28.18 -4.65 -12.74
CA LYS A 488 29.27 -5.26 -11.99
C LYS A 488 28.75 -6.09 -10.80
N HIS A 489 27.82 -5.54 -10.02
CA HIS A 489 27.20 -6.17 -8.86
C HIS A 489 25.65 -6.07 -8.91
N PRO A 490 25.00 -6.86 -9.79
CA PRO A 490 23.55 -6.79 -9.98
C PRO A 490 22.75 -7.25 -8.76
N ASP A 491 23.31 -8.13 -7.95
CA ASP A 491 22.69 -8.63 -6.72
C ASP A 491 22.49 -7.50 -5.70
N GLU A 492 23.45 -6.57 -5.55
CA GLU A 492 23.30 -5.41 -4.67
C GLU A 492 22.10 -4.54 -5.05
N TYR A 493 21.81 -4.44 -6.36
CA TYR A 493 20.70 -3.64 -6.86
C TYR A 493 19.36 -4.28 -6.51
N PHE A 494 19.27 -5.60 -6.62
CA PHE A 494 18.10 -6.37 -6.17
C PHE A 494 17.95 -6.31 -4.66
N GLN A 495 19.04 -6.49 -3.90
CA GLN A 495 19.00 -6.44 -2.44
C GLN A 495 18.58 -5.06 -1.93
N ALA A 496 19.09 -3.97 -2.52
CA ALA A 496 18.63 -2.62 -2.20
C ALA A 496 17.13 -2.43 -2.46
N PHE A 497 16.63 -2.92 -3.60
CA PHE A 497 15.22 -2.84 -3.97
C PHE A 497 14.32 -3.64 -3.03
N PHE A 498 14.66 -4.91 -2.78
CA PHE A 498 13.89 -5.78 -1.89
C PHE A 498 13.90 -5.25 -0.45
N ALA A 499 15.06 -4.82 0.06
CA ALA A 499 15.17 -4.25 1.40
C ALA A 499 14.32 -2.99 1.60
N ASN A 500 14.12 -2.20 0.53
CA ASN A 500 13.33 -0.98 0.60
C ASN A 500 11.81 -1.20 0.40
N THR A 501 11.39 -2.38 -0.06
CA THR A 501 10.00 -2.61 -0.52
C THR A 501 9.30 -3.85 0.03
N TYR A 502 10.01 -4.77 0.71
CA TYR A 502 9.49 -6.09 1.09
C TYR A 502 8.16 -6.07 1.86
N GLY A 503 7.90 -5.05 2.67
CA GLY A 503 6.68 -4.95 3.47
C GLY A 503 5.41 -4.70 2.64
N TYR A 504 5.54 -4.30 1.38
CA TYR A 504 4.38 -4.11 0.48
C TYR A 504 3.86 -5.41 -0.14
N TYR A 505 4.64 -6.50 -0.12
CA TYR A 505 4.22 -7.79 -0.70
C TYR A 505 4.53 -8.99 0.20
N ALA A 506 5.21 -8.81 1.32
CA ALA A 506 5.30 -9.81 2.37
C ALA A 506 4.26 -9.51 3.47
N PRO A 507 3.33 -10.43 3.77
CA PRO A 507 2.45 -10.33 4.93
C PRO A 507 3.19 -10.30 6.28
N LEU A 508 3.40 -9.09 6.83
CA LEU A 508 4.10 -8.87 8.11
C LEU A 508 3.15 -8.47 9.25
N PHE A 509 2.57 -9.44 9.95
CA PHE A 509 1.48 -9.20 10.93
C PHE A 509 1.87 -8.39 12.19
N ASN A 510 3.16 -8.12 12.39
CA ASN A 510 3.66 -7.31 13.51
C ASN A 510 3.81 -5.81 13.15
N SER A 511 3.60 -5.43 11.89
CA SER A 511 3.75 -4.04 11.49
C SER A 511 2.58 -3.17 11.93
N ARG A 512 2.91 -1.96 12.38
CA ARG A 512 1.94 -0.88 12.70
C ARG A 512 2.20 0.37 11.86
N GLY A 513 2.95 0.23 10.76
CA GLY A 513 3.39 1.35 9.94
C GLY A 513 2.23 2.05 9.22
N GLY A 514 2.08 3.37 9.45
CA GLY A 514 1.23 4.23 8.64
C GLY A 514 -0.16 4.58 9.19
N LEU A 515 -0.57 4.01 10.33
CA LEU A 515 -1.77 4.47 11.04
C LEU A 515 -1.40 5.50 12.12
N TYR A 516 -1.95 6.70 12.01
CA TYR A 516 -1.62 7.81 12.92
C TYR A 516 -2.77 8.05 13.88
N LEU A 517 -2.59 7.62 15.13
CA LEU A 517 -3.60 7.72 16.20
C LEU A 517 -3.37 8.90 17.15
N GLY A 518 -2.22 9.55 17.01
CA GLY A 518 -1.80 10.67 17.83
C GLY A 518 -2.04 12.01 17.16
N LEU A 519 -2.16 13.04 17.99
CA LEU A 519 -2.15 14.42 17.55
C LEU A 519 -0.70 14.84 17.26
N SER A 520 -0.34 14.96 15.99
CA SER A 520 0.96 15.54 15.62
C SER A 520 0.80 17.06 15.53
N THR A 521 0.88 17.78 16.65
CA THR A 521 0.86 19.26 16.66
C THR A 521 2.20 19.85 16.19
N VAL A 522 2.25 21.15 15.89
CA VAL A 522 3.52 21.82 15.56
C VAL A 522 4.47 21.77 16.76
N ARG A 523 3.94 21.90 17.99
CA ARG A 523 4.73 21.68 19.21
C ARG A 523 5.32 20.26 19.30
N PHE A 524 4.56 19.22 18.96
CA PHE A 524 5.07 17.85 18.87
C PHE A 524 6.10 17.68 17.75
N TYR A 525 5.90 18.31 16.60
CA TYR A 525 6.87 18.29 15.50
C TYR A 525 8.20 18.89 15.91
N ARG A 526 8.14 20.03 16.60
CA ARG A 526 9.26 20.77 17.16
C ARG A 526 10.00 19.94 18.21
N SER A 527 9.30 19.30 19.16
CA SER A 527 9.97 18.51 20.21
C SER A 527 10.79 17.35 19.65
N ASN A 528 10.43 16.81 18.48
CA ASN A 528 11.09 15.67 17.85
C ASN A 528 12.18 16.02 16.82
N ARG A 529 12.42 17.31 16.53
CA ARG A 529 13.35 17.73 15.46
C ARG A 529 14.19 18.93 15.87
N LYS A 530 15.52 18.77 15.93
CA LYS A 530 16.46 19.83 16.33
C LYS A 530 16.31 21.11 15.50
N TRP A 531 16.31 21.00 14.17
CA TRP A 531 16.14 22.16 13.28
C TRP A 531 14.84 22.94 13.53
N ALA A 532 13.77 22.24 13.90
CA ALA A 532 12.47 22.84 14.16
C ALA A 532 12.45 23.59 15.51
N GLN A 533 13.26 23.14 16.50
CA GLN A 533 13.43 23.84 17.77
C GLN A 533 14.10 25.20 17.59
N GLU A 534 15.06 25.27 16.67
CA GLU A 534 15.83 26.47 16.34
C GLU A 534 15.02 27.46 15.49
N MET A 535 14.24 26.98 14.52
CA MET A 535 13.55 27.85 13.55
C MET A 535 12.11 28.22 13.92
N ILE A 536 11.41 27.40 14.72
CA ILE A 536 9.98 27.60 15.00
C ILE A 536 9.81 28.17 16.41
N PRO A 537 9.38 29.44 16.56
CA PRO A 537 9.16 30.05 17.86
C PRO A 537 7.92 29.49 18.53
N GLU A 538 7.89 29.50 19.86
CA GLU A 538 6.74 29.01 20.64
C GLU A 538 5.45 29.80 20.34
N SER A 539 5.59 31.10 20.06
CA SER A 539 4.47 31.96 19.64
C SER A 539 3.80 31.49 18.35
N PHE A 540 4.54 30.82 17.45
CA PHE A 540 3.95 30.20 16.27
C PHE A 540 3.15 28.95 16.61
N CYS A 541 3.69 28.09 17.49
CA CYS A 541 2.94 26.95 18.03
C CYS A 541 1.63 27.45 18.65
N ASP A 542 1.70 28.49 19.49
CA ASP A 542 0.52 29.10 20.11
C ASP A 542 -0.42 29.78 19.11
N LYS A 543 0.00 30.08 17.88
CA LYS A 543 -0.87 30.62 16.82
C LYS A 543 -1.66 29.53 16.12
N VAL A 544 -1.05 28.37 15.85
CA VAL A 544 -1.63 27.34 14.96
C VAL A 544 -2.12 26.10 15.70
N ASP A 545 -1.49 25.74 16.82
CA ASP A 545 -1.89 24.59 17.61
C ASP A 545 -3.20 24.88 18.36
N PHE A 546 -4.00 23.83 18.50
CA PHE A 546 -5.23 23.82 19.27
C PHE A 546 -5.06 22.96 20.53
N LYS A 547 -5.83 23.27 21.55
CA LYS A 547 -5.94 22.43 22.75
C LYS A 547 -7.02 21.39 22.50
N GLU A 548 -6.69 20.12 22.75
CA GLU A 548 -7.69 19.08 22.74
C GLU A 548 -8.70 19.29 23.89
N PRO A 549 -10.01 19.14 23.65
CA PRO A 549 -11.00 19.25 24.72
C PRO A 549 -10.77 18.15 25.77
N LYS A 550 -10.49 18.56 27.02
CA LYS A 550 -10.26 17.62 28.15
C LYS A 550 -11.45 16.69 28.38
N ILE A 551 -12.67 17.18 28.15
CA ILE A 551 -13.91 16.40 28.28
C ILE A 551 -13.94 15.16 27.38
N LEU A 552 -13.24 15.19 26.24
CA LEU A 552 -13.17 14.08 25.29
C LEU A 552 -12.02 13.11 25.58
N SER A 553 -11.11 13.43 26.50
CA SER A 553 -9.93 12.60 26.80
C SER A 553 -10.29 11.15 27.18
N PRO A 554 -11.29 10.87 28.05
CA PRO A 554 -11.64 9.50 28.39
C PRO A 554 -12.10 8.67 27.17
N ILE A 555 -12.88 9.29 26.28
CA ILE A 555 -13.39 8.64 25.06
C ILE A 555 -12.25 8.44 24.06
N ARG A 556 -11.36 9.42 23.90
CA ARG A 556 -10.20 9.33 23.01
C ARG A 556 -9.26 8.19 23.42
N GLU A 557 -8.94 8.07 24.71
CA GLU A 557 -8.06 7.00 25.19
C GLU A 557 -8.71 5.62 25.05
N ARG A 558 -10.03 5.50 25.32
CA ARG A 558 -10.78 4.27 25.01
C ARG A 558 -10.74 3.94 23.52
N MET A 559 -10.92 4.93 22.64
CA MET A 559 -10.84 4.72 21.20
C MET A 559 -9.44 4.24 20.80
N LYS A 560 -8.37 4.92 21.21
CA LYS A 560 -6.98 4.48 20.96
C LYS A 560 -6.73 3.05 21.46
N PHE A 561 -7.27 2.68 22.62
CA PHE A 561 -7.18 1.33 23.15
C PHE A 561 -7.92 0.30 22.26
N LEU A 562 -9.17 0.58 21.86
CA LEU A 562 -9.94 -0.26 20.94
C LEU A 562 -9.20 -0.46 19.61
N MET A 563 -8.55 0.58 19.11
CA MET A 563 -7.74 0.51 17.90
C MET A 563 -6.51 -0.36 18.10
N GLY A 564 -5.85 -0.25 19.25
CA GLY A 564 -4.79 -1.16 19.68
C GLY A 564 -5.21 -2.63 19.69
N ILE A 565 -6.45 -2.92 20.12
CA ILE A 565 -7.02 -4.27 20.03
C ILE A 565 -7.30 -4.67 18.59
N SER A 566 -7.80 -3.75 17.76
CA SER A 566 -8.14 -4.03 16.37
C SER A 566 -6.96 -4.56 15.55
N TYR A 567 -5.73 -4.17 15.90
CA TYR A 567 -4.50 -4.72 15.31
C TYR A 567 -4.26 -6.20 15.62
N LYS A 568 -4.81 -6.72 16.72
CA LYS A 568 -4.65 -8.11 17.13
C LYS A 568 -5.73 -9.02 16.53
N ILE A 569 -6.81 -8.44 16.02
CA ILE A 569 -7.91 -9.20 15.41
C ILE A 569 -7.48 -9.57 13.98
N PRO A 570 -7.32 -10.86 13.62
CA PRO A 570 -6.69 -11.26 12.37
C PRO A 570 -7.31 -10.63 11.12
N ILE A 571 -8.64 -10.69 10.97
CA ILE A 571 -9.35 -10.18 9.79
C ILE A 571 -9.27 -8.65 9.68
N ILE A 572 -9.30 -7.94 10.82
CA ILE A 572 -9.18 -6.48 10.82
C ILE A 572 -7.72 -6.07 10.54
N ASN A 573 -6.75 -6.82 11.08
CA ASN A 573 -5.33 -6.60 10.83
C ASN A 573 -4.95 -6.69 9.35
N TRP A 574 -5.66 -7.48 8.55
CA TRP A 574 -5.41 -7.59 7.11
C TRP A 574 -5.47 -6.24 6.40
N LEU A 575 -6.32 -5.31 6.83
CA LEU A 575 -6.42 -3.97 6.25
C LEU A 575 -5.42 -2.96 6.84
N TYR A 576 -4.66 -3.34 7.85
CA TYR A 576 -3.52 -2.54 8.34
C TYR A 576 -2.20 -2.99 7.72
N ASN A 577 -2.19 -4.11 7.01
CA ASN A 577 -0.98 -4.76 6.52
C ASN A 577 -0.81 -4.57 5.01
N PRO A 578 0.18 -3.77 4.56
CA PRO A 578 0.39 -3.52 3.13
C PRO A 578 0.62 -4.79 2.30
N GLY A 579 1.39 -5.75 2.82
CA GLY A 579 1.59 -7.05 2.19
C GLY A 579 0.29 -7.81 1.98
N VAL A 580 -0.56 -7.93 3.01
CA VAL A 580 -1.85 -8.61 2.90
C VAL A 580 -2.78 -7.89 1.92
N ILE A 581 -2.81 -6.55 1.93
CA ILE A 581 -3.59 -5.75 0.98
C ILE A 581 -3.20 -6.09 -0.46
N THR A 582 -1.91 -6.16 -0.78
CA THR A 582 -1.42 -6.58 -2.10
C THR A 582 -1.91 -7.98 -2.46
N TRP A 583 -1.87 -8.93 -1.52
CA TRP A 583 -2.36 -10.28 -1.77
C TRP A 583 -3.88 -10.37 -1.93
N LEU A 584 -4.66 -9.56 -1.21
CA LEU A 584 -6.12 -9.48 -1.43
C LEU A 584 -6.43 -8.96 -2.85
N ILE A 585 -5.67 -7.98 -3.34
CA ILE A 585 -5.78 -7.49 -4.72
C ILE A 585 -5.43 -8.61 -5.71
N LEU A 586 -4.28 -9.27 -5.54
CA LEU A 586 -3.85 -10.37 -6.43
C LEU A 586 -4.84 -11.54 -6.44
N ILE A 587 -5.41 -11.90 -5.28
CA ILE A 587 -6.44 -12.92 -5.16
C ILE A 587 -7.72 -12.51 -5.90
N ALA A 588 -8.13 -11.23 -5.80
CA ALA A 588 -9.28 -10.73 -6.53
C ALA A 588 -9.03 -10.71 -8.06
N PHE A 589 -7.83 -10.32 -8.52
CA PHE A 589 -7.43 -10.45 -9.92
C PHE A 589 -7.40 -11.92 -10.38
N PHE A 590 -6.91 -12.83 -9.55
CA PHE A 590 -6.97 -14.27 -9.81
C PHE A 590 -8.41 -14.75 -9.99
N ALA A 591 -9.32 -14.34 -9.11
CA ALA A 591 -10.74 -14.68 -9.22
C ALA A 591 -11.38 -14.16 -10.52
N LEU A 592 -11.13 -12.90 -10.88
CA LEU A 592 -11.61 -12.31 -12.14
C LEU A 592 -11.01 -13.02 -13.36
N TRP A 593 -9.72 -13.38 -13.29
CA TRP A 593 -9.03 -14.14 -14.32
C TRP A 593 -9.70 -15.50 -14.54
N ILE A 594 -9.92 -16.28 -13.48
CA ILE A 594 -10.59 -17.58 -13.57
C ILE A 594 -12.00 -17.44 -14.17
N LYS A 595 -12.76 -16.42 -13.73
CA LYS A 595 -14.08 -16.09 -14.29
C LYS A 595 -14.07 -15.49 -15.70
N ARG A 596 -12.90 -15.24 -16.31
CA ARG A 596 -12.75 -14.56 -17.61
C ARG A 596 -13.33 -13.14 -17.64
N LYS A 597 -13.46 -12.48 -16.49
CA LYS A 597 -13.96 -11.11 -16.38
C LYS A 597 -12.83 -10.10 -16.64
N TYR A 598 -12.22 -10.18 -17.83
CA TYR A 598 -11.07 -9.34 -18.21
C TYR A 598 -11.38 -7.85 -18.20
N PHE A 599 -12.63 -7.49 -18.48
CA PHE A 599 -13.08 -6.10 -18.45
C PHE A 599 -13.19 -5.53 -17.04
N ASP A 600 -13.54 -6.37 -16.06
CA ASP A 600 -13.47 -5.98 -14.65
C ASP A 600 -12.02 -5.91 -14.16
N MET A 601 -11.14 -6.81 -14.63
CA MET A 601 -9.70 -6.71 -14.34
C MET A 601 -9.14 -5.38 -14.83
N ALA A 602 -9.54 -4.96 -16.02
CA ALA A 602 -9.21 -3.66 -16.59
C ALA A 602 -9.73 -2.49 -15.74
N ALA A 603 -10.99 -2.55 -15.31
CA ALA A 603 -11.59 -1.52 -14.47
C ALA A 603 -10.86 -1.36 -13.12
N PHE A 604 -10.36 -2.46 -12.55
CA PHE A 604 -9.58 -2.45 -11.30
C PHE A 604 -8.06 -2.31 -11.49
N LEU A 605 -7.56 -2.16 -12.72
CA LEU A 605 -6.15 -1.89 -12.99
C LEU A 605 -5.57 -0.73 -12.14
N PRO A 606 -6.26 0.41 -11.93
CA PRO A 606 -5.70 1.49 -11.12
C PRO A 606 -5.41 1.07 -9.67
N VAL A 607 -6.17 0.12 -9.11
CA VAL A 607 -5.93 -0.43 -7.76
C VAL A 607 -4.62 -1.21 -7.71
N PHE A 608 -4.32 -1.98 -8.76
CA PHE A 608 -3.03 -2.67 -8.88
C PHE A 608 -1.87 -1.70 -9.09
N LEU A 609 -2.09 -0.60 -9.85
CA LEU A 609 -1.05 0.42 -10.07
C LEU A 609 -0.62 1.13 -8.78
N ILE A 610 -1.49 1.24 -7.77
CA ILE A 610 -1.10 1.75 -6.44
C ILE A 610 -0.02 0.86 -5.80
N VAL A 611 -0.12 -0.47 -5.96
CA VAL A 611 0.93 -1.39 -5.49
C VAL A 611 2.25 -1.11 -6.22
N CYS A 612 2.21 -0.92 -7.54
CA CYS A 612 3.40 -0.55 -8.32
C CYS A 612 4.03 0.78 -7.86
N VAL A 613 3.21 1.78 -7.51
CA VAL A 613 3.70 3.05 -6.95
C VAL A 613 4.34 2.84 -5.57
N CYS A 614 3.83 1.92 -4.75
CA CYS A 614 4.42 1.58 -3.46
C CYS A 614 5.83 0.98 -3.60
N LEU A 615 6.11 0.23 -4.68
CA LEU A 615 7.44 -0.30 -4.98
C LEU A 615 8.47 0.79 -5.34
N LEU A 616 8.01 2.01 -5.60
CA LEU A 616 8.84 3.20 -5.84
C LEU A 616 8.82 4.17 -4.65
N SER A 617 8.14 3.80 -3.56
CA SER A 617 7.96 4.67 -2.39
C SER A 617 9.27 4.81 -1.60
N PRO A 618 9.48 5.93 -0.89
CA PRO A 618 10.71 6.16 -0.14
C PRO A 618 10.81 5.35 1.15
N ARG A 619 9.73 4.68 1.56
CA ARG A 619 9.64 4.01 2.86
C ARG A 619 8.92 2.68 2.73
N ASN A 620 9.56 1.64 3.23
CA ASN A 620 8.97 0.31 3.31
C ASN A 620 7.78 0.26 4.28
N ASP A 621 6.85 -0.67 4.04
CA ASP A 621 5.86 -1.13 5.02
C ASP A 621 5.02 0.00 5.66
N ASN A 622 4.45 0.86 4.82
CA ASN A 622 3.67 2.00 5.31
C ASN A 622 2.30 2.09 4.64
N LEU A 623 1.27 1.86 5.44
CA LEU A 623 -0.13 1.81 5.03
C LEU A 623 -0.58 3.06 4.26
N ARG A 624 -0.02 4.25 4.56
CA ARG A 624 -0.46 5.51 3.92
C ARG A 624 -0.31 5.51 2.40
N TYR A 625 0.70 4.82 1.87
CA TYR A 625 0.95 4.79 0.43
C TYR A 625 0.03 3.82 -0.30
N ILE A 626 -0.33 2.71 0.33
CA ILE A 626 -1.22 1.69 -0.24
C ILE A 626 -2.69 1.92 0.11
N TYR A 627 -3.00 2.83 1.03
CA TYR A 627 -4.36 3.13 1.48
C TYR A 627 -5.35 3.45 0.34
N PRO A 628 -4.99 4.15 -0.75
CA PRO A 628 -5.90 4.32 -1.89
C PRO A 628 -6.39 2.98 -2.48
N ALA A 629 -5.56 1.93 -2.46
CA ALA A 629 -6.00 0.59 -2.83
C ALA A 629 -6.76 -0.11 -1.69
N CYS A 630 -6.35 0.11 -0.44
CA CYS A 630 -7.02 -0.44 0.75
C CYS A 630 -8.51 -0.07 0.81
N VAL A 631 -8.84 1.20 0.56
CA VAL A 631 -10.24 1.69 0.56
C VAL A 631 -11.08 1.04 -0.53
N LEU A 632 -10.48 0.38 -1.52
CA LEU A 632 -11.21 -0.32 -2.58
C LEU A 632 -11.34 -1.83 -2.37
N ILE A 633 -10.66 -2.44 -1.40
CA ILE A 633 -10.73 -3.89 -1.18
C ILE A 633 -12.18 -4.38 -1.02
N PRO A 634 -13.01 -3.82 -0.10
CA PRO A 634 -14.36 -4.36 0.09
C PRO A 634 -15.22 -4.26 -1.19
N GLY A 635 -15.13 -3.14 -1.92
CA GLY A 635 -15.82 -2.97 -3.20
C GLY A 635 -15.30 -3.93 -4.29
N MET A 636 -13.99 -4.11 -4.41
CA MET A 636 -13.38 -5.01 -5.39
C MET A 636 -13.80 -6.46 -5.15
N LEU A 637 -13.80 -6.91 -3.89
CA LEU A 637 -14.28 -8.24 -3.52
C LEU A 637 -15.78 -8.41 -3.79
N ALA A 638 -16.59 -7.37 -3.59
CA ALA A 638 -18.01 -7.38 -3.92
C ALA A 638 -18.28 -7.52 -5.43
N ASN A 639 -17.42 -6.95 -6.29
CA ASN A 639 -17.56 -7.06 -7.74
C ASN A 639 -17.34 -8.48 -8.28
N LEU A 640 -16.65 -9.38 -7.55
CA LEU A 640 -16.32 -10.73 -8.03
C LEU A 640 -17.55 -11.58 -8.41
N GLN A 641 -18.75 -11.17 -7.99
CA GLN A 641 -19.99 -11.94 -8.16
C GLN A 641 -21.03 -11.32 -9.10
N GLY A 642 -20.80 -10.15 -9.70
CA GLY A 642 -21.78 -9.57 -10.63
C GLY A 642 -21.80 -10.30 -11.97
N ASP A 643 -22.84 -11.07 -12.25
CA ASP A 643 -22.93 -11.95 -13.44
C ASP A 643 -23.68 -11.31 -14.63
N ARG A 644 -23.46 -10.02 -14.87
CA ARG A 644 -23.92 -9.35 -16.08
C ARG A 644 -22.76 -8.87 -16.93
#